data_AF-A0A9P3FIX6-F1
#
_entry.id   AF-A0A9P3FIX6-F1
#
_cell.length_a   1.000
_cell.length_b   1.000
_cell.length_c   1.000
_cell.angle_alpha   90.00
_cell.angle_beta   90.00
_cell.angle_gamma   90.00
#
_symmetry.space_group_name_H-M   'P 1'
#
loop_
_entity.id
_entity.type
_entity.pdbx_description
1 polymer ?
#
loop_
_entity_poly.entity_id
_entity_poly.type
_entity_poly.pdbx_seq_one_letter_code
_entity_poly.pdbx_strand_id
1 'polypeptide(L)'
;MPNYQIRMACRSLFNPAMRRPRLFVAPMVLTKLSANNRRSSVARNSGHYPPSLSRRYHTTTCRLQQTLDLPDPSSCKLDWRLLPKVLHGVSTVIKAPSDEVASVLVLFSQQPERPRTASEWHAEAGRELQQSNINVRRLANLTIAIALMVSKSQRQEVASEGELAFVWSLISDVLQSEEMQRYGLRISRSAQGFVNVPLCSVVEDGKIDLLFRLHIWLPDGKRGVPEFAVHSHQPFAQSWILAGKGTDHTYAAEPVATADLATHARYALAWSSGACVSSAYTHSQTYSKVVNTGNFMKAERGRTASHERNMSYSMPAGSLHSSEVSPEMFHATMFLFDGSQGFVEDAPVLGPAKSAEHIQVRDAPEFTPRALSVLVESMRQWEDYLAQSRDHIRKGQWQQAFVVLERAQALCESRLDLEGMSRYKQAVIDEFDLLLSKHDVSDVEEVAKWHYVYGRMLLLSGSHQEALVHFNHHRSISPAVAFCKTSSEHNRQCLRNLASVGANFERADEDGCSALDYAVINGDLEAEAIIVAALRSNLEQKASGEIHQRLREARLRKHFREIYQELVHPTLIGAGDKAISKIRRAYAEALAKDPAKCRAFDPFKYVRYSDLAKHGRLPRSNAGLTRSYCPRTTADDFFLFFSYRWINADPWAREPDDEENTQHQHILRAIERFLALHPSVDPQKLGIWIDFACIDPEHQESGVAALPMLLAQCDAVISVVDDKYYHRAWCNVEVMMIHKLRRTYGVHHWYEFAASSALQQDGKITGLRPGPTDIQVSLKDKLLRFEEDRAKILFLGKQCDLLG
;
A
#
# COMPACT_ATOMS: atom_id res chain seq x y z
N MET A 1 12.03 6.50 58.67
CA MET A 1 12.29 6.65 57.22
C MET A 1 13.74 7.07 57.01
N PRO A 2 14.59 6.13 56.59
CA PRO A 2 15.77 6.50 55.80
C PRO A 2 16.22 5.45 54.75
N ASN A 3 16.99 5.93 53.77
CA ASN A 3 18.08 5.31 53.00
C ASN A 3 18.30 3.80 53.03
N TYR A 4 18.56 3.17 51.86
CA TYR A 4 19.74 2.31 51.66
C TYR A 4 20.13 2.17 50.17
N GLN A 5 21.40 2.48 49.89
CA GLN A 5 22.17 2.14 48.69
C GLN A 5 22.40 0.62 48.59
N ILE A 6 22.68 0.07 47.39
CA ILE A 6 23.69 -0.99 47.16
C ILE A 6 24.20 -0.99 45.70
N ARG A 7 25.48 -0.63 45.60
CA ARG A 7 26.64 -1.11 44.79
C ARG A 7 26.54 -1.58 43.33
N MET A 8 27.40 -0.92 42.54
CA MET A 8 28.14 -1.41 41.37
C MET A 8 28.91 -2.72 41.61
N ALA A 9 29.04 -3.51 40.54
CA ALA A 9 30.24 -4.30 40.27
C ALA A 9 30.57 -4.27 38.77
N CYS A 10 31.64 -3.55 38.42
CA CYS A 10 32.33 -3.63 37.15
C CYS A 10 33.14 -4.94 37.06
N ARG A 11 33.11 -5.60 35.90
CA ARG A 11 34.29 -6.32 35.40
C ARG A 11 34.49 -6.00 33.91
N SER A 12 35.57 -5.27 33.69
CA SER A 12 36.23 -4.99 32.41
C SER A 12 36.91 -6.22 31.86
N LEU A 13 36.76 -6.49 30.56
CA LEU A 13 37.84 -7.04 29.73
C LEU A 13 37.78 -6.40 28.34
N PHE A 14 38.73 -5.50 28.10
CA PHE A 14 39.17 -5.02 26.79
C PHE A 14 39.90 -6.16 26.06
N ASN A 15 39.60 -6.43 24.80
CA ASN A 15 40.45 -6.02 23.67
C ASN A 15 39.81 -6.36 22.30
N PRO A 16 39.95 -5.51 21.27
CA PRO A 16 39.31 -5.67 19.97
C PRO A 16 40.27 -6.30 18.94
N ALA A 17 39.77 -7.25 18.15
CA ALA A 17 40.44 -7.71 16.94
C ALA A 17 39.59 -7.36 15.71
N MET A 18 40.05 -6.34 14.98
CA MET A 18 39.55 -5.97 13.67
C MET A 18 39.77 -7.12 12.66
N ARG A 19 38.73 -7.51 11.93
CA ARG A 19 38.87 -8.00 10.55
C ARG A 19 37.74 -7.43 9.69
N ARG A 20 38.12 -6.51 8.80
CA ARG A 20 37.29 -5.93 7.74
C ARG A 20 36.92 -7.00 6.70
N PRO A 21 35.69 -7.06 6.18
CA PRO A 21 35.42 -7.68 4.89
C PRO A 21 35.75 -6.69 3.76
N ARG A 22 36.51 -7.16 2.76
CA ARG A 22 36.77 -6.45 1.50
C ARG A 22 35.53 -6.52 0.62
N LEU A 23 34.93 -5.37 0.31
CA LEU A 23 33.95 -5.23 -0.76
C LEU A 23 34.70 -5.05 -2.09
N PHE A 24 34.58 -6.02 -2.99
CA PHE A 24 34.93 -5.89 -4.40
C PHE A 24 33.75 -5.23 -5.12
N VAL A 25 33.97 -4.03 -5.68
CA VAL A 25 33.03 -3.38 -6.61
C VAL A 25 33.62 -3.52 -8.01
N ALA A 26 32.90 -4.24 -8.89
CA ALA A 26 33.18 -4.31 -10.32
C ALA A 26 32.37 -3.23 -11.05
N PRO A 27 32.92 -2.54 -12.06
CA PRO A 27 32.19 -1.52 -12.82
C PRO A 27 31.29 -2.15 -13.88
N MET A 28 30.02 -1.76 -13.88
CA MET A 28 29.01 -2.17 -14.86
C MET A 28 29.03 -1.22 -16.07
N VAL A 29 29.28 -1.78 -17.24
CA VAL A 29 29.39 -1.09 -18.53
C VAL A 29 27.98 -0.84 -19.10
N LEU A 30 27.67 0.42 -19.41
CA LEU A 30 26.45 0.87 -20.09
C LEU A 30 26.63 0.81 -21.61
N THR A 31 25.99 -0.16 -22.27
CA THR A 31 25.86 -0.22 -23.73
C THR A 31 24.63 0.55 -24.20
N LYS A 32 24.85 1.61 -24.98
CA LYS A 32 23.82 2.33 -25.75
C LYS A 32 23.36 1.45 -26.92
N LEU A 33 22.05 1.20 -27.02
CA LEU A 33 21.41 0.73 -28.24
C LEU A 33 20.59 1.85 -28.87
N SER A 34 20.97 2.20 -30.10
CA SER A 34 20.30 3.14 -30.97
C SER A 34 19.16 2.44 -31.70
N ALA A 35 18.01 3.11 -31.86
CA ALA A 35 17.01 2.71 -32.85
C ALA A 35 16.51 3.95 -33.59
N ASN A 36 16.94 4.06 -34.85
CA ASN A 36 16.30 4.85 -35.89
C ASN A 36 14.96 4.19 -36.26
N ASN A 37 13.88 4.97 -36.38
CA ASN A 37 13.04 4.88 -37.58
C ASN A 37 12.19 6.14 -37.83
N ARG A 38 12.06 6.44 -39.12
CA ARG A 38 11.55 7.67 -39.74
C ARG A 38 10.09 7.51 -40.22
N ARG A 39 9.40 8.68 -40.31
CA ARG A 39 8.23 9.07 -41.16
C ARG A 39 6.88 8.44 -40.78
N SER A 40 5.71 9.11 -40.80
CA SER A 40 5.14 10.22 -41.60
C SER A 40 3.93 10.84 -40.84
N SER A 41 3.81 12.15 -40.56
CA SER A 41 3.29 13.30 -41.33
C SER A 41 1.77 13.38 -41.64
N VAL A 42 1.18 14.55 -41.28
CA VAL A 42 -0.03 15.28 -41.77
C VAL A 42 -1.39 14.97 -41.06
N ALA A 43 -1.88 15.81 -40.11
CA ALA A 43 -2.71 17.06 -40.20
C ALA A 43 -4.19 16.83 -40.61
N ARG A 44 -5.29 17.42 -40.09
CA ARG A 44 -5.63 18.75 -39.54
C ARG A 44 -6.98 18.73 -38.73
N ASN A 45 -7.03 19.57 -37.68
CA ASN A 45 -8.04 20.54 -37.19
C ASN A 45 -9.57 20.32 -37.00
N SER A 46 -10.00 21.03 -35.93
CA SER A 46 -11.33 21.63 -35.56
C SER A 46 -12.31 20.71 -34.83
N GLY A 47 -12.95 21.05 -33.70
CA GLY A 47 -13.03 22.25 -32.87
C GLY A 47 -14.46 22.35 -32.32
N HIS A 48 -14.68 22.38 -30.98
CA HIS A 48 -15.82 23.03 -30.29
C HIS A 48 -15.77 22.85 -28.75
N TYR A 49 -16.28 23.87 -28.04
CA TYR A 49 -16.31 24.13 -26.59
C TYR A 49 -17.48 23.37 -25.88
N PRO A 50 -17.63 23.40 -24.53
CA PRO A 50 -17.84 22.23 -23.68
C PRO A 50 -19.30 22.04 -23.19
N PRO A 51 -19.58 20.89 -22.53
CA PRO A 51 -20.43 20.97 -21.33
C PRO A 51 -20.00 20.06 -20.17
N SER A 52 -20.10 20.63 -18.97
CA SER A 52 -20.56 20.06 -17.68
C SER A 52 -20.16 18.65 -17.21
N LEU A 53 -19.57 18.65 -16.00
CA LEU A 53 -19.65 17.65 -14.93
C LEU A 53 -20.77 16.60 -15.05
N SER A 54 -20.39 15.34 -15.28
CA SER A 54 -21.10 14.16 -14.73
C SER A 54 -20.28 12.88 -14.98
N ARG A 55 -20.07 12.13 -13.90
CA ARG A 55 -19.76 10.69 -13.80
C ARG A 55 -19.14 10.02 -15.05
N ARG A 56 -17.84 9.75 -14.99
CA ARG A 56 -17.21 8.63 -15.71
C ARG A 56 -16.30 7.83 -14.77
N TYR A 57 -16.91 6.91 -14.01
CA TYR A 57 -16.26 5.61 -13.81
C TYR A 57 -16.58 4.81 -15.07
N HIS A 58 -15.70 4.88 -16.08
CA HIS A 58 -15.77 3.91 -17.15
C HIS A 58 -15.32 2.56 -16.60
N THR A 59 -16.30 1.67 -16.51
CA THR A 59 -16.21 0.24 -16.78
C THR A 59 -14.99 -0.09 -17.63
N THR A 60 -13.90 -0.44 -16.94
CA THR A 60 -12.88 -1.27 -17.56
C THR A 60 -13.44 -2.69 -17.54
N THR A 61 -14.30 -2.99 -18.50
CA THR A 61 -14.56 -4.37 -18.91
C THR A 61 -13.27 -4.84 -19.56
N CYS A 62 -12.28 -5.17 -18.72
CA CYS A 62 -11.09 -5.87 -19.15
C CYS A 62 -11.61 -7.17 -19.78
N ARG A 63 -11.38 -7.32 -21.09
CA ARG A 63 -11.42 -8.62 -21.75
C ARG A 63 -10.39 -9.50 -21.05
N LEU A 64 -10.80 -10.16 -19.98
CA LEU A 64 -10.17 -11.37 -19.47
C LEU A 64 -10.48 -12.50 -20.47
N GLN A 65 -9.87 -12.41 -21.64
CA GLN A 65 -9.41 -13.59 -22.37
C GLN A 65 -7.96 -13.82 -21.95
N GLN A 66 -7.74 -14.01 -20.65
CA GLN A 66 -6.66 -14.89 -20.24
C GLN A 66 -7.22 -16.29 -20.40
N THR A 67 -6.82 -16.96 -21.47
CA THR A 67 -6.68 -18.42 -21.46
C THR A 67 -5.80 -18.74 -20.26
N LEU A 68 -6.44 -18.94 -19.10
CA LEU A 68 -5.87 -19.74 -18.04
C LEU A 68 -5.51 -21.07 -18.70
N ASP A 69 -4.23 -21.44 -18.65
CA ASP A 69 -3.79 -22.82 -18.83
C ASP A 69 -4.43 -23.64 -17.69
N LEU A 70 -5.74 -23.89 -17.81
CA LEU A 70 -6.45 -24.81 -16.94
C LEU A 70 -5.91 -26.20 -17.29
N PRO A 71 -5.49 -27.01 -16.30
CA PRO A 71 -5.22 -28.43 -16.54
C PRO A 71 -6.46 -29.05 -17.21
N ASP A 72 -6.25 -29.87 -18.25
CA ASP A 72 -7.32 -30.46 -19.10
C ASP A 72 -8.50 -30.93 -18.25
N PRO A 73 -9.63 -30.19 -18.21
CA PRO A 73 -10.60 -30.31 -17.14
C PRO A 73 -11.51 -31.53 -17.24
N SER A 74 -11.23 -32.53 -18.09
CA SER A 74 -11.95 -33.81 -17.99
C SER A 74 -11.32 -34.91 -18.84
N SER A 75 -10.62 -35.86 -18.20
CA SER A 75 -10.53 -37.23 -18.74
C SER A 75 -11.88 -37.97 -18.63
N CYS A 76 -12.81 -37.44 -17.83
CA CYS A 76 -14.13 -38.02 -17.61
C CYS A 76 -15.00 -37.91 -18.87
N LYS A 77 -15.28 -39.07 -19.46
CA LYS A 77 -16.24 -39.23 -20.57
C LYS A 77 -17.65 -38.99 -20.05
N LEU A 78 -18.38 -38.09 -20.71
CA LEU A 78 -19.75 -37.75 -20.36
C LEU A 78 -20.72 -38.78 -20.96
N ASP A 79 -21.71 -39.25 -20.19
CA ASP A 79 -22.77 -40.07 -20.78
C ASP A 79 -23.72 -39.16 -21.58
N TRP A 80 -23.56 -39.19 -22.90
CA TRP A 80 -24.32 -38.34 -23.82
C TRP A 80 -25.83 -38.55 -23.71
N ARG A 81 -26.28 -39.72 -23.24
CA ARG A 81 -27.71 -40.02 -23.05
C ARG A 81 -28.35 -39.19 -21.94
N LEU A 82 -27.56 -38.64 -21.03
CA LEU A 82 -28.04 -37.73 -19.99
C LEU A 82 -28.34 -36.33 -20.54
N LEU A 83 -27.69 -35.91 -21.63
CA LEU A 83 -27.78 -34.53 -22.13
C LEU A 83 -29.22 -34.11 -22.47
N PRO A 84 -30.05 -34.90 -23.20
CA PRO A 84 -31.44 -34.51 -23.47
C PRO A 84 -32.29 -34.38 -22.20
N LYS A 85 -32.10 -35.29 -21.25
CA LYS A 85 -32.83 -35.30 -19.97
C LYS A 85 -32.47 -34.09 -19.11
N VAL A 86 -31.18 -33.79 -19.00
CA VAL A 86 -30.69 -32.61 -18.28
C VAL A 86 -31.14 -31.33 -18.98
N LEU A 87 -31.10 -31.26 -20.32
CA LEU A 87 -31.58 -30.11 -21.08
C LEU A 87 -33.07 -29.84 -20.80
N HIS A 88 -33.89 -30.89 -20.74
CA HIS A 88 -35.30 -30.77 -20.38
C HIS A 88 -35.48 -30.20 -18.96
N GLY A 89 -34.68 -30.67 -18.00
CA GLY A 89 -34.74 -30.14 -16.64
C GLY A 89 -34.23 -28.69 -16.52
N VAL A 90 -33.20 -28.33 -17.29
CA VAL A 90 -32.67 -26.95 -17.37
C VAL A 90 -33.73 -26.02 -17.98
N SER A 91 -34.33 -26.41 -19.11
CA SER A 91 -35.35 -25.60 -19.77
C SER A 91 -36.60 -25.42 -18.93
N THR A 92 -36.97 -26.42 -18.12
CA THR A 92 -38.07 -26.34 -17.16
C THR A 92 -37.84 -25.27 -16.11
N VAL A 93 -36.63 -25.19 -15.56
CA VAL A 93 -36.29 -24.22 -14.50
C VAL A 93 -36.12 -22.80 -15.06
N ILE A 94 -35.37 -22.68 -16.15
CA ILE A 94 -35.09 -21.37 -16.77
C ILE A 94 -36.31 -20.85 -17.52
N LYS A 95 -37.24 -21.72 -17.93
CA LYS A 95 -38.36 -21.43 -18.85
C LYS A 95 -37.84 -20.88 -20.18
N ALA A 96 -36.81 -21.53 -20.71
CA ALA A 96 -36.20 -21.16 -21.97
C ALA A 96 -37.19 -21.32 -23.15
N PRO A 97 -37.14 -20.44 -24.17
CA PRO A 97 -37.97 -20.57 -25.37
C PRO A 97 -37.80 -21.91 -26.07
N SER A 98 -38.89 -22.50 -26.55
CA SER A 98 -38.90 -23.85 -27.14
C SER A 98 -38.00 -23.99 -28.38
N ASP A 99 -37.84 -22.92 -29.16
CA ASP A 99 -36.96 -22.87 -30.34
C ASP A 99 -35.46 -22.87 -29.95
N GLU A 100 -35.10 -22.17 -28.88
CA GLU A 100 -33.75 -22.23 -28.32
C GLU A 100 -33.43 -23.62 -27.78
N VAL A 101 -34.38 -24.23 -27.06
CA VAL A 101 -34.24 -25.60 -26.52
C VAL A 101 -34.11 -26.63 -27.65
N ALA A 102 -34.93 -26.51 -28.70
CA ALA A 102 -34.87 -27.40 -29.87
C ALA A 102 -33.50 -27.32 -30.56
N SER A 103 -32.91 -26.12 -30.67
CA SER A 103 -31.58 -25.93 -31.25
C SER A 103 -30.49 -26.67 -30.48
N VAL A 104 -30.53 -26.63 -29.14
CA VAL A 104 -29.59 -27.39 -28.29
C VAL A 104 -29.88 -28.90 -28.37
N LEU A 105 -31.16 -29.29 -28.42
CA LEU A 105 -31.56 -30.68 -28.48
C LEU A 105 -31.07 -31.38 -29.76
N VAL A 106 -31.08 -30.68 -30.91
CA VAL A 106 -30.53 -31.19 -32.17
C VAL A 106 -29.05 -31.59 -31.98
N LEU A 107 -28.26 -30.76 -31.31
CA LEU A 107 -26.85 -31.07 -31.02
C LEU A 107 -26.72 -32.29 -30.09
N PHE A 108 -27.49 -32.34 -29.01
CA PHE A 108 -27.36 -33.41 -28.00
C PHE A 108 -28.04 -34.73 -28.35
N SER A 109 -28.88 -34.75 -29.38
CA SER A 109 -29.52 -35.98 -29.87
C SER A 109 -28.64 -36.75 -30.87
N GLN A 110 -27.57 -36.12 -31.37
CA GLN A 110 -26.63 -36.79 -32.26
C GLN A 110 -25.74 -37.74 -31.47
N GLN A 111 -25.80 -39.03 -31.80
CA GLN A 111 -24.88 -40.01 -31.22
C GLN A 111 -23.45 -39.67 -31.65
N PRO A 112 -22.52 -39.42 -30.70
CA PRO A 112 -21.16 -39.10 -31.07
C PRO A 112 -20.43 -40.36 -31.58
N GLU A 113 -19.55 -40.20 -32.59
CA GLU A 113 -18.74 -41.29 -33.14
C GLU A 113 -17.86 -41.99 -32.09
N ARG A 114 -17.47 -41.25 -31.05
CA ARG A 114 -16.75 -41.75 -29.87
C ARG A 114 -17.27 -41.08 -28.60
N PRO A 115 -17.10 -41.71 -27.42
CA PRO A 115 -17.34 -41.03 -26.15
C PRO A 115 -16.55 -39.72 -26.09
N ARG A 116 -17.26 -38.63 -25.78
CA ARG A 116 -16.69 -37.29 -25.67
C ARG A 116 -16.57 -36.88 -24.19
N THR A 117 -15.53 -36.12 -23.87
CA THR A 117 -15.38 -35.48 -22.56
C THR A 117 -16.29 -34.24 -22.46
N ALA A 118 -16.46 -33.69 -21.25
CA ALA A 118 -17.26 -32.48 -21.07
C ALA A 118 -16.64 -31.28 -21.80
N SER A 119 -15.31 -31.16 -21.80
CA SER A 119 -14.56 -30.15 -22.57
C SER A 119 -14.78 -30.30 -24.08
N GLU A 120 -14.80 -31.52 -24.60
CA GLU A 120 -15.04 -31.78 -26.02
C GLU A 120 -16.48 -31.42 -26.43
N TRP A 121 -17.46 -31.75 -25.59
CA TRP A 121 -18.85 -31.32 -25.80
C TRP A 121 -19.00 -29.80 -25.74
N HIS A 122 -18.32 -29.14 -24.81
CA HIS A 122 -18.33 -27.68 -24.72
C HIS A 122 -17.70 -27.02 -25.96
N ALA A 123 -16.57 -27.55 -26.43
CA ALA A 123 -15.92 -27.07 -27.65
C ALA A 123 -16.79 -27.29 -28.90
N GLU A 124 -17.47 -28.43 -28.99
CA GLU A 124 -18.44 -28.69 -30.07
C GLU A 124 -19.61 -27.71 -30.02
N ALA A 125 -20.25 -27.55 -28.85
CA ALA A 125 -21.33 -26.60 -28.68
C ALA A 125 -20.88 -25.17 -29.06
N GLY A 126 -19.63 -24.81 -28.78
CA GLY A 126 -19.04 -23.55 -29.21
C GLY A 126 -18.92 -23.39 -30.73
N ARG A 127 -18.64 -24.47 -31.47
CA ARG A 127 -18.56 -24.49 -32.94
C ARG A 127 -19.94 -24.52 -33.60
N GLU A 128 -20.76 -25.50 -33.23
CA GLU A 128 -22.06 -25.75 -33.86
C GLU A 128 -23.07 -24.64 -33.58
N LEU A 129 -22.99 -24.01 -32.41
CA LEU A 129 -23.89 -22.92 -32.00
C LEU A 129 -23.23 -21.54 -32.16
N GLN A 130 -22.13 -21.42 -32.92
CA GLN A 130 -21.40 -20.15 -33.07
C GLN A 130 -22.27 -19.06 -33.70
N GLN A 131 -23.13 -19.44 -34.66
CA GLN A 131 -24.04 -18.53 -35.36
C GLN A 131 -25.38 -18.36 -34.63
N SER A 132 -25.62 -19.15 -33.57
CA SER A 132 -26.84 -19.09 -32.78
C SER A 132 -26.82 -17.92 -31.79
N ASN A 133 -27.99 -17.62 -31.22
CA ASN A 133 -28.09 -16.72 -30.08
C ASN A 133 -27.19 -17.22 -28.93
N ILE A 134 -26.48 -16.31 -28.26
CA ILE A 134 -25.63 -16.60 -27.10
C ILE A 134 -26.37 -17.38 -25.99
N ASN A 135 -27.69 -17.20 -25.88
CA ASN A 135 -28.53 -17.91 -24.93
C ASN A 135 -28.60 -19.42 -25.21
N VAL A 136 -28.65 -19.83 -26.48
CA VAL A 136 -28.64 -21.24 -26.91
C VAL A 136 -27.35 -21.91 -26.44
N ARG A 137 -26.21 -21.23 -26.61
CA ARG A 137 -24.91 -21.74 -26.14
C ARG A 137 -24.85 -21.82 -24.61
N ARG A 138 -25.42 -20.86 -23.88
CA ARG A 138 -25.49 -20.89 -22.41
C ARG A 138 -26.34 -22.06 -21.89
N LEU A 139 -27.47 -22.36 -22.54
CA LEU A 139 -28.29 -23.53 -22.22
C LEU A 139 -27.52 -24.83 -22.45
N ALA A 140 -26.80 -24.94 -23.57
CA ALA A 140 -25.95 -26.08 -23.86
C ALA A 140 -24.84 -26.24 -22.80
N ASN A 141 -24.15 -25.15 -22.46
CA ASN A 141 -23.08 -25.15 -21.45
C ASN A 141 -23.58 -25.56 -20.06
N LEU A 142 -24.72 -25.03 -19.60
CA LEU A 142 -25.31 -25.42 -18.33
C LEU A 142 -25.68 -26.91 -18.31
N THR A 143 -26.23 -27.41 -19.42
CA THR A 143 -26.58 -28.82 -19.58
C THR A 143 -25.35 -29.71 -19.47
N ILE A 144 -24.25 -29.36 -20.17
CA ILE A 144 -22.98 -30.09 -20.11
C ILE A 144 -22.41 -30.09 -18.69
N ALA A 145 -22.43 -28.93 -18.02
CA ALA A 145 -21.94 -28.79 -16.66
C ALA A 145 -22.69 -29.71 -15.68
N ILE A 146 -24.03 -29.71 -15.72
CA ILE A 146 -24.85 -30.54 -14.85
C ILE A 146 -24.70 -32.02 -15.20
N ALA A 147 -24.70 -32.38 -16.49
CA ALA A 147 -24.53 -33.76 -16.93
C ALA A 147 -23.17 -34.36 -16.52
N LEU A 148 -22.11 -33.55 -16.48
CA LEU A 148 -20.82 -33.95 -15.92
C LEU A 148 -20.94 -34.29 -14.43
N MET A 149 -21.58 -33.42 -13.64
CA MET A 149 -21.74 -33.65 -12.19
C MET A 149 -22.64 -34.85 -11.88
N VAL A 150 -23.70 -35.07 -12.66
CA VAL A 150 -24.53 -36.28 -12.57
C VAL A 150 -23.71 -37.53 -12.90
N SER A 151 -22.95 -37.52 -14.00
CA SER A 151 -22.10 -38.65 -14.39
C SER A 151 -21.08 -38.99 -13.30
N LYS A 152 -20.46 -37.97 -12.69
CA LYS A 152 -19.50 -38.14 -11.58
C LYS A 152 -20.16 -38.76 -10.36
N SER A 153 -21.34 -38.26 -9.98
CA SER A 153 -22.13 -38.79 -8.87
C SER A 153 -22.47 -40.27 -9.08
N GLN A 154 -23.04 -40.62 -10.24
CA GLN A 154 -23.46 -41.98 -10.55
C GLN A 154 -22.30 -42.99 -10.59
N ARG A 155 -21.09 -42.53 -10.94
CA ARG A 155 -19.86 -43.34 -10.94
C ARG A 155 -19.13 -43.32 -9.60
N GLN A 156 -19.63 -42.55 -8.62
CA GLN A 156 -18.97 -42.32 -7.33
C GLN A 156 -17.54 -41.79 -7.48
N GLU A 157 -17.31 -40.96 -8.50
CA GLU A 157 -16.02 -40.35 -8.78
C GLU A 157 -15.87 -39.01 -8.04
N VAL A 158 -14.69 -38.79 -7.45
CA VAL A 158 -14.34 -37.48 -6.88
C VAL A 158 -14.12 -36.47 -8.01
N ALA A 159 -14.74 -35.30 -7.89
CA ALA A 159 -14.49 -34.20 -8.82
C ALA A 159 -13.19 -33.49 -8.43
N SER A 160 -12.30 -33.29 -9.40
CA SER A 160 -11.08 -32.52 -9.22
C SER A 160 -11.37 -31.01 -9.12
N GLU A 161 -10.42 -30.25 -8.58
CA GLU A 161 -10.51 -28.78 -8.54
C GLU A 161 -10.69 -28.17 -9.94
N GLY A 162 -9.98 -28.69 -10.95
CA GLY A 162 -10.12 -28.24 -12.34
C GLY A 162 -11.51 -28.49 -12.92
N GLU A 163 -12.09 -29.66 -12.65
CA GLU A 163 -13.47 -29.99 -13.05
C GLU A 163 -14.50 -29.06 -12.37
N LEU A 164 -14.35 -28.80 -11.06
CA LEU A 164 -15.23 -27.88 -10.33
C LEU A 164 -15.08 -26.43 -10.80
N ALA A 165 -13.86 -25.99 -11.15
CA ALA A 165 -13.62 -24.69 -11.75
C ALA A 165 -14.27 -24.58 -13.14
N PHE A 166 -14.14 -25.62 -13.98
CA PHE A 166 -14.79 -25.69 -15.28
C PHE A 166 -16.32 -25.60 -15.15
N VAL A 167 -16.94 -26.45 -14.33
CA VAL A 167 -18.39 -26.46 -14.09
C VAL A 167 -18.88 -25.12 -13.55
N TRP A 168 -18.17 -24.54 -12.57
CA TRP A 168 -18.53 -23.22 -12.05
C TRP A 168 -18.46 -22.14 -13.11
N SER A 169 -17.47 -22.16 -14.00
CA SER A 169 -17.35 -21.15 -15.06
C SER A 169 -18.58 -21.14 -15.97
N LEU A 170 -19.10 -22.32 -16.34
CA LEU A 170 -20.30 -22.48 -17.16
C LEU A 170 -21.57 -22.05 -16.42
N ILE A 171 -21.71 -22.42 -15.14
CA ILE A 171 -22.84 -21.99 -14.29
C ILE A 171 -22.81 -20.47 -14.10
N SER A 172 -21.65 -19.90 -13.80
CA SER A 172 -21.48 -18.47 -13.52
C SER A 172 -21.84 -17.61 -14.74
N ASP A 173 -21.48 -18.00 -15.96
CA ASP A 173 -21.90 -17.29 -17.19
C ASP A 173 -23.43 -17.21 -17.32
N VAL A 174 -24.14 -18.29 -16.97
CA VAL A 174 -25.61 -18.32 -16.99
C VAL A 174 -26.18 -17.42 -15.89
N LEU A 175 -25.66 -17.51 -14.66
CA LEU A 175 -26.12 -16.69 -13.54
C LEU A 175 -25.93 -15.18 -13.79
N GLN A 176 -24.89 -14.80 -14.54
CA GLN A 176 -24.58 -13.41 -14.88
C GLN A 176 -25.44 -12.84 -16.02
N SER A 177 -26.17 -13.67 -16.77
CA SER A 177 -27.03 -13.21 -17.88
C SER A 177 -28.34 -12.60 -17.38
N GLU A 178 -28.61 -11.36 -17.78
CA GLU A 178 -29.90 -10.71 -17.51
C GLU A 178 -31.03 -11.36 -18.30
N GLU A 179 -30.76 -11.85 -19.51
CA GLU A 179 -31.72 -12.58 -20.34
C GLU A 179 -32.18 -13.87 -19.67
N MET A 180 -31.26 -14.64 -19.08
CA MET A 180 -31.61 -15.88 -18.35
C MET A 180 -32.49 -15.59 -17.13
N GLN A 181 -32.25 -14.46 -16.45
CA GLN A 181 -33.12 -14.00 -15.37
C GLN A 181 -34.52 -13.61 -15.87
N ARG A 182 -34.61 -12.99 -17.07
CA ARG A 182 -35.90 -12.69 -17.71
C ARG A 182 -36.67 -13.94 -18.13
N TYR A 183 -35.99 -14.99 -18.57
CA TYR A 183 -36.65 -16.27 -18.91
C TYR A 183 -37.33 -16.88 -17.68
N GLY A 184 -36.69 -16.83 -16.52
CA GLY A 184 -37.31 -17.36 -15.31
C GLY A 184 -36.35 -17.87 -14.25
N LEU A 185 -35.04 -17.70 -14.44
CA LEU A 185 -34.04 -18.04 -13.44
C LEU A 185 -34.25 -17.20 -12.18
N ARG A 186 -34.88 -17.81 -11.18
CA ARG A 186 -35.26 -17.17 -9.91
C ARG A 186 -34.44 -17.73 -8.76
N ILE A 187 -34.43 -16.98 -7.67
CA ILE A 187 -33.86 -17.43 -6.39
C ILE A 187 -34.96 -17.55 -5.36
N SER A 188 -34.71 -18.35 -4.33
CA SER A 188 -35.56 -18.41 -3.14
C SER A 188 -34.73 -18.70 -1.91
N ARG A 189 -35.23 -18.38 -0.73
CA ARG A 189 -34.64 -18.81 0.54
C ARG A 189 -35.20 -20.18 0.93
N SER A 190 -34.35 -21.07 1.40
CA SER A 190 -34.73 -22.40 1.85
C SER A 190 -35.27 -22.39 3.28
N ALA A 191 -35.84 -23.52 3.71
CA ALA A 191 -36.24 -23.73 5.10
C ALA A 191 -35.05 -23.59 6.09
N GLN A 192 -33.85 -23.93 5.62
CA GLN A 192 -32.60 -23.86 6.40
C GLN A 192 -31.93 -22.47 6.31
N GLY A 193 -32.58 -21.50 5.64
CA GLY A 193 -32.14 -20.11 5.58
C GLY A 193 -31.12 -19.77 4.50
N PHE A 194 -30.58 -20.74 3.75
CA PHE A 194 -29.72 -20.43 2.61
C PHE A 194 -30.50 -19.96 1.40
N VAL A 195 -29.86 -19.16 0.55
CA VAL A 195 -30.40 -18.79 -0.76
C VAL A 195 -30.11 -19.92 -1.73
N ASN A 196 -31.13 -20.39 -2.45
CA ASN A 196 -30.99 -21.42 -3.46
C ASN A 196 -31.32 -20.88 -4.85
N VAL A 197 -30.53 -21.30 -5.83
CA VAL A 197 -30.75 -21.07 -7.26
C VAL A 197 -30.96 -22.42 -7.92
N PRO A 198 -32.20 -22.81 -8.28
CA PRO A 198 -32.43 -24.01 -9.06
C PRO A 198 -31.84 -23.84 -10.46
N LEU A 199 -31.21 -24.89 -10.98
CA LEU A 199 -30.55 -24.91 -12.29
C LEU A 199 -31.08 -26.02 -13.20
N CYS A 200 -31.58 -27.12 -12.63
CA CYS A 200 -32.21 -28.21 -13.37
C CYS A 200 -33.28 -28.87 -12.50
N SER A 201 -34.40 -29.25 -13.11
CA SER A 201 -35.43 -30.06 -12.47
C SER A 201 -36.15 -31.00 -13.42
N VAL A 202 -36.06 -32.29 -13.16
CA VAL A 202 -36.83 -33.36 -13.78
C VAL A 202 -37.64 -34.06 -12.70
N VAL A 203 -38.96 -34.08 -12.89
CA VAL A 203 -39.93 -34.73 -12.00
C VAL A 203 -40.74 -35.68 -12.86
N GLU A 204 -40.76 -36.96 -12.48
CA GLU A 204 -41.47 -38.04 -13.19
C GLU A 204 -42.49 -38.65 -12.22
N ASP A 205 -43.76 -38.75 -12.62
CA ASP A 205 -44.85 -39.27 -11.79
C ASP A 205 -44.96 -38.64 -10.38
N GLY A 206 -44.65 -37.34 -10.28
CA GLY A 206 -44.63 -36.61 -9.02
C GLY A 206 -43.45 -36.91 -8.11
N LYS A 207 -42.51 -37.76 -8.55
CA LYS A 207 -41.27 -38.10 -7.85
C LYS A 207 -40.09 -37.30 -8.42
N ILE A 208 -39.21 -36.86 -7.54
CA ILE A 208 -37.97 -36.20 -7.94
C ILE A 208 -37.08 -37.25 -8.60
N ASP A 209 -36.84 -37.07 -9.89
CA ASP A 209 -35.90 -37.87 -10.64
C ASP A 209 -34.52 -37.17 -10.68
N LEU A 210 -34.48 -35.87 -10.99
CA LEU A 210 -33.24 -35.09 -10.99
C LEU A 210 -33.49 -33.65 -10.54
N LEU A 211 -32.75 -33.16 -9.55
CA LEU A 211 -32.66 -31.72 -9.26
C LEU A 211 -31.21 -31.30 -9.13
N PHE A 212 -30.86 -30.15 -9.68
CA PHE A 212 -29.56 -29.54 -9.47
C PHE A 212 -29.72 -28.08 -9.04
N ARG A 213 -29.07 -27.69 -7.95
CA ARG A 213 -29.23 -26.37 -7.33
C ARG A 213 -27.89 -25.83 -6.83
N LEU A 214 -27.78 -24.51 -6.79
CA LEU A 214 -26.73 -23.82 -6.06
C LEU A 214 -27.29 -23.38 -4.71
N HIS A 215 -26.66 -23.77 -3.61
CA HIS A 215 -27.01 -23.36 -2.25
C HIS A 215 -25.96 -22.38 -1.72
N ILE A 216 -26.40 -21.25 -1.17
CA ILE A 216 -25.52 -20.17 -0.68
C ILE A 216 -25.99 -19.71 0.70
N TRP A 217 -25.19 -19.97 1.71
CA TRP A 217 -25.33 -19.39 3.04
C TRP A 217 -24.57 -18.06 3.07
N LEU A 218 -25.30 -16.99 3.32
CA LEU A 218 -24.76 -15.61 3.37
C LEU A 218 -24.64 -15.16 4.83
N PRO A 219 -23.66 -14.36 5.23
CA PRO A 219 -23.58 -13.87 6.61
C PRO A 219 -24.59 -12.75 6.93
N ASP A 220 -25.83 -12.85 6.42
CA ASP A 220 -26.88 -11.83 6.45
C ASP A 220 -27.83 -11.95 7.65
N GLY A 221 -27.47 -12.75 8.66
CA GLY A 221 -28.31 -13.04 9.83
C GLY A 221 -29.57 -13.87 9.56
N LYS A 222 -29.86 -14.24 8.30
CA LYS A 222 -31.08 -14.96 7.91
C LYS A 222 -30.83 -16.46 7.81
N ARG A 223 -30.61 -17.11 8.95
CA ARG A 223 -30.47 -18.58 9.07
C ARG A 223 -31.82 -19.25 9.35
N GLY A 224 -31.93 -20.54 9.02
CA GLY A 224 -33.08 -21.36 9.39
C GLY A 224 -33.11 -21.63 10.90
N VAL A 225 -34.27 -22.02 11.42
CA VAL A 225 -34.43 -22.34 12.85
C VAL A 225 -33.66 -23.63 13.17
N PRO A 226 -32.68 -23.61 14.10
CA PRO A 226 -31.85 -24.78 14.40
C PRO A 226 -32.63 -26.01 14.83
N GLU A 227 -33.78 -25.82 15.49
CA GLU A 227 -34.65 -26.90 15.96
C GLU A 227 -35.23 -27.77 14.84
N PHE A 228 -35.30 -27.26 13.61
CA PHE A 228 -35.80 -27.96 12.42
C PHE A 228 -34.67 -28.30 11.42
N ALA A 229 -33.41 -28.27 11.86
CA ALA A 229 -32.26 -28.49 10.98
C ALA A 229 -32.07 -29.96 10.57
N VAL A 230 -32.59 -30.90 11.36
CA VAL A 230 -32.44 -32.35 11.12
C VAL A 230 -33.53 -32.81 10.14
N HIS A 231 -33.12 -33.29 8.98
CA HIS A 231 -34.03 -33.70 7.92
C HIS A 231 -33.40 -34.80 7.06
N SER A 232 -34.22 -35.45 6.26
CA SER A 232 -33.78 -36.40 5.23
C SER A 232 -34.29 -35.96 3.87
N HIS A 233 -33.73 -36.55 2.82
CA HIS A 233 -34.12 -36.28 1.43
C HIS A 233 -34.84 -37.49 0.85
N GLN A 234 -35.82 -37.24 -0.02
CA GLN A 234 -36.51 -38.31 -0.75
C GLN A 234 -35.54 -39.04 -1.68
N PRO A 235 -34.83 -38.37 -2.61
CA PRO A 235 -33.78 -38.99 -3.41
C PRO A 235 -32.42 -38.97 -2.71
N PHE A 236 -31.46 -39.72 -3.26
CA PHE A 236 -30.04 -39.57 -2.96
C PHE A 236 -29.58 -38.13 -3.22
N ALA A 237 -28.68 -37.62 -2.37
CA ALA A 237 -28.13 -36.28 -2.47
C ALA A 237 -26.60 -36.28 -2.55
N GLN A 238 -26.04 -35.40 -3.37
CA GLN A 238 -24.61 -35.20 -3.54
C GLN A 238 -24.27 -33.71 -3.57
N SER A 239 -23.23 -33.33 -2.82
CA SER A 239 -22.77 -31.95 -2.70
C SER A 239 -21.34 -31.79 -3.16
N TRP A 240 -21.01 -30.62 -3.71
CA TRP A 240 -19.65 -30.16 -3.98
C TRP A 240 -19.48 -28.72 -3.47
N ILE A 241 -18.44 -28.49 -2.67
CA ILE A 241 -18.21 -27.19 -2.03
C ILE A 241 -17.45 -26.26 -2.98
N LEU A 242 -18.04 -25.12 -3.30
CA LEU A 242 -17.43 -24.09 -4.16
C LEU A 242 -16.62 -23.08 -3.35
N ALA A 243 -17.08 -22.71 -2.16
CA ALA A 243 -16.42 -21.75 -1.28
C ALA A 243 -16.90 -21.91 0.17
N GLY A 244 -16.07 -21.51 1.11
CA GLY A 244 -16.35 -21.54 2.54
C GLY A 244 -16.24 -22.93 3.16
N LYS A 245 -16.66 -23.00 4.42
CA LYS A 245 -16.61 -24.21 5.25
C LYS A 245 -17.98 -24.49 5.86
N GLY A 246 -18.39 -25.76 5.78
CA GLY A 246 -19.59 -26.28 6.43
C GLY A 246 -19.29 -27.58 7.16
N THR A 247 -20.18 -27.98 8.06
CA THR A 247 -20.09 -29.26 8.77
C THR A 247 -21.41 -30.00 8.59
N ASP A 248 -21.33 -31.28 8.22
CA ASP A 248 -22.49 -32.14 8.12
C ASP A 248 -22.52 -33.11 9.31
N HIS A 249 -23.72 -33.35 9.84
CA HIS A 249 -23.98 -34.27 10.94
C HIS A 249 -25.02 -35.30 10.50
N THR A 250 -24.72 -36.59 10.66
CA THR A 250 -25.72 -37.65 10.47
C THR A 250 -26.44 -37.96 11.77
N TYR A 251 -27.66 -38.50 11.69
CA TYR A 251 -28.46 -38.89 12.84
C TYR A 251 -29.06 -40.28 12.66
N ALA A 252 -29.09 -41.04 13.74
CA ALA A 252 -29.97 -42.20 13.87
C ALA A 252 -31.20 -41.76 14.66
N ALA A 253 -32.40 -42.08 14.19
CA ALA A 253 -33.63 -41.75 14.91
C ALA A 253 -34.55 -42.96 15.03
N GLU A 254 -35.04 -43.19 16.24
CA GLU A 254 -35.98 -44.27 16.56
C GLU A 254 -37.29 -43.69 17.13
N PRO A 255 -38.45 -44.28 16.82
CA PRO A 255 -39.71 -43.89 17.45
C PRO A 255 -39.72 -44.21 18.94
N VAL A 256 -40.37 -43.35 19.75
CA VAL A 256 -40.59 -43.59 21.18
C VAL A 256 -42.06 -43.41 21.57
N ALA A 257 -42.47 -44.04 22.67
CA ALA A 257 -43.88 -44.13 23.06
C ALA A 257 -44.45 -42.81 23.63
N THR A 258 -43.61 -41.97 24.26
CA THR A 258 -44.06 -40.78 24.99
C THR A 258 -43.21 -39.55 24.68
N ALA A 259 -43.81 -38.37 24.82
CA ALA A 259 -43.12 -37.09 24.64
C ALA A 259 -41.93 -36.92 25.61
N ASP A 260 -42.01 -37.46 26.82
CA ASP A 260 -40.97 -37.33 27.85
C ASP A 260 -39.68 -38.11 27.50
N LEU A 261 -39.79 -39.14 26.66
CA LEU A 261 -38.65 -39.91 26.15
C LEU A 261 -38.14 -39.37 24.81
N ALA A 262 -38.83 -38.38 24.24
CA ALA A 262 -38.58 -37.87 22.90
C ALA A 262 -37.57 -36.72 22.95
N THR A 263 -36.58 -36.79 22.06
CA THR A 263 -35.73 -35.61 21.77
C THR A 263 -36.40 -34.68 20.76
N HIS A 264 -37.20 -35.25 19.85
CA HIS A 264 -37.81 -34.56 18.72
C HIS A 264 -39.21 -35.15 18.46
N ALA A 265 -40.02 -34.47 17.66
CA ALA A 265 -41.16 -35.07 16.95
C ALA A 265 -40.85 -35.14 15.45
N ARG A 266 -41.50 -36.09 14.78
CA ARG A 266 -41.55 -36.17 13.32
C ARG A 266 -42.53 -35.12 12.81
N TYR A 267 -42.11 -34.40 11.78
CA TYR A 267 -42.95 -33.47 11.07
C TYR A 267 -43.14 -33.91 9.62
N ALA A 268 -44.36 -33.80 9.14
CA ALA A 268 -44.71 -33.97 7.74
C ALA A 268 -44.63 -32.63 7.01
N LEU A 269 -44.17 -32.66 5.76
CA LEU A 269 -44.18 -31.52 4.87
C LEU A 269 -45.63 -31.28 4.40
N ALA A 270 -46.17 -30.10 4.69
CA ALA A 270 -47.46 -29.66 4.17
C ALA A 270 -47.20 -28.61 3.09
N TRP A 271 -47.26 -29.01 1.82
CA TRP A 271 -47.15 -28.09 0.69
C TRP A 271 -48.52 -27.51 0.37
N SER A 272 -48.62 -26.17 0.29
CA SER A 272 -49.86 -25.49 -0.13
C SER A 272 -49.63 -24.62 -1.35
N SER A 273 -50.41 -24.83 -2.40
CA SER A 273 -50.65 -23.87 -3.49
C SER A 273 -52.09 -23.34 -3.41
N GLY A 274 -52.51 -22.86 -2.23
CA GLY A 274 -53.91 -22.53 -1.92
C GLY A 274 -54.58 -23.57 -1.01
N ALA A 275 -55.89 -23.79 -1.17
CA ALA A 275 -56.78 -24.50 -0.23
C ALA A 275 -56.65 -26.04 -0.17
N CYS A 276 -55.60 -26.64 -0.75
CA CYS A 276 -55.41 -28.10 -0.74
C CYS A 276 -53.99 -28.46 -0.28
N VAL A 277 -53.89 -29.38 0.69
CA VAL A 277 -52.63 -29.90 1.23
C VAL A 277 -52.22 -31.10 0.37
N SER A 278 -51.05 -31.02 -0.28
CA SER A 278 -50.51 -32.10 -1.12
C SER A 278 -49.10 -32.47 -0.65
N SER A 279 -48.71 -33.73 -0.78
CA SER A 279 -47.33 -34.22 -0.60
C SER A 279 -46.47 -34.03 -1.87
N ALA A 280 -47.07 -33.62 -2.99
CA ALA A 280 -46.38 -33.42 -4.26
C ALA A 280 -45.55 -32.12 -4.29
N TYR A 281 -44.32 -32.21 -4.81
CA TYR A 281 -43.37 -31.11 -4.90
C TYR A 281 -43.82 -30.02 -5.91
N THR A 282 -43.66 -28.73 -5.56
CA THR A 282 -43.99 -27.59 -6.45
C THR A 282 -42.91 -26.50 -6.45
N HIS A 283 -42.70 -25.86 -7.61
CA HIS A 283 -41.56 -24.98 -7.90
C HIS A 283 -41.63 -23.54 -7.34
N SER A 284 -42.80 -23.09 -6.90
CA SER A 284 -43.06 -21.68 -6.55
C SER A 284 -43.79 -21.57 -5.22
N GLN A 285 -43.08 -21.88 -4.13
CA GLN A 285 -43.62 -21.83 -2.78
C GLN A 285 -43.13 -20.58 -2.05
N THR A 286 -44.06 -19.75 -1.59
CA THR A 286 -43.78 -18.56 -0.76
C THR A 286 -43.40 -18.92 0.68
N TYR A 287 -43.74 -20.12 1.15
CA TYR A 287 -43.34 -20.62 2.46
C TYR A 287 -43.18 -22.15 2.46
N SER A 288 -42.39 -22.68 3.39
CA SER A 288 -42.45 -24.10 3.80
C SER A 288 -43.28 -24.19 5.06
N LYS A 289 -44.21 -25.15 5.13
CA LYS A 289 -44.91 -25.50 6.38
C LYS A 289 -44.61 -26.95 6.72
N VAL A 290 -44.18 -27.16 7.96
CA VAL A 290 -44.02 -28.49 8.55
C VAL A 290 -45.03 -28.64 9.68
N VAL A 291 -45.73 -29.77 9.73
CA VAL A 291 -46.78 -30.05 10.71
C VAL A 291 -46.39 -31.29 11.51
N ASN A 292 -46.49 -31.19 12.84
CA ASN A 292 -46.16 -32.28 13.74
C ASN A 292 -47.11 -33.46 13.50
N THR A 293 -46.57 -34.66 13.29
CA THR A 293 -47.38 -35.85 13.02
C THR A 293 -47.85 -36.57 14.28
N GLY A 294 -47.45 -36.10 15.47
CA GLY A 294 -47.66 -36.78 16.75
C GLY A 294 -46.71 -37.96 17.00
N ASN A 295 -45.78 -38.25 16.07
CA ASN A 295 -44.82 -39.33 16.23
C ASN A 295 -43.57 -38.81 16.94
N PHE A 296 -43.35 -39.29 18.16
CA PHE A 296 -42.20 -38.92 18.98
C PHE A 296 -40.95 -39.70 18.55
N MET A 297 -39.82 -39.00 18.47
CA MET A 297 -38.55 -39.53 17.98
C MET A 297 -37.43 -39.27 18.99
N LYS A 298 -36.60 -40.29 19.22
CA LYS A 298 -35.31 -40.14 19.87
C LYS A 298 -34.23 -40.16 18.79
N ALA A 299 -33.59 -39.02 18.57
CA ALA A 299 -32.56 -38.83 17.57
C ALA A 299 -31.20 -38.68 18.26
N GLU A 300 -30.25 -39.52 17.87
CA GLU A 300 -28.89 -39.51 18.35
C GLU A 300 -27.95 -39.06 17.23
N ARG A 301 -27.09 -38.09 17.54
CA ARG A 301 -26.11 -37.57 16.58
C ARG A 301 -25.05 -38.64 16.33
N GLY A 302 -24.88 -38.99 15.06
CA GLY A 302 -23.87 -39.91 14.56
C GLY A 302 -22.60 -39.19 14.12
N ARG A 303 -22.18 -39.46 12.88
CA ARG A 303 -20.93 -38.94 12.32
C ARG A 303 -21.02 -37.43 12.12
N THR A 304 -19.93 -36.74 12.40
CA THR A 304 -19.73 -35.34 12.06
C THR A 304 -18.57 -35.22 11.06
N ALA A 305 -18.76 -34.48 9.97
CA ALA A 305 -17.73 -34.28 8.95
C ALA A 305 -17.69 -32.81 8.50
N SER A 306 -16.52 -32.20 8.54
CA SER A 306 -16.33 -30.85 8.00
C SER A 306 -15.90 -30.92 6.53
N HIS A 307 -16.42 -29.99 5.73
CA HIS A 307 -16.18 -29.88 4.31
C HIS A 307 -15.77 -28.45 3.96
N GLU A 308 -14.67 -28.34 3.22
CA GLU A 308 -14.09 -27.08 2.75
C GLU A 308 -14.13 -27.06 1.22
N ARG A 309 -13.74 -25.93 0.60
CA ARG A 309 -13.71 -25.77 -0.86
C ARG A 309 -13.02 -26.95 -1.56
N ASN A 310 -13.58 -27.33 -2.71
CA ASN A 310 -13.16 -28.46 -3.55
C ASN A 310 -13.44 -29.86 -2.95
N MET A 311 -14.02 -29.96 -1.74
CA MET A 311 -14.50 -31.24 -1.20
C MET A 311 -15.92 -31.58 -1.67
N SER A 312 -16.31 -32.85 -1.51
CA SER A 312 -17.64 -33.34 -1.78
C SER A 312 -18.14 -34.29 -0.68
N TYR A 313 -19.45 -34.47 -0.60
CA TYR A 313 -20.08 -35.45 0.29
C TYR A 313 -21.45 -35.90 -0.26
N SER A 314 -21.90 -37.08 0.14
CA SER A 314 -23.17 -37.67 -0.29
C SER A 314 -24.03 -38.07 0.91
N MET A 315 -25.35 -38.01 0.73
CA MET A 315 -26.35 -38.45 1.68
C MET A 315 -27.29 -39.44 1.00
N PRO A 316 -27.40 -40.69 1.49
CA PRO A 316 -28.35 -41.65 0.96
C PRO A 316 -29.80 -41.19 1.14
N ALA A 317 -30.68 -41.64 0.24
CA ALA A 317 -32.12 -41.41 0.37
C ALA A 317 -32.63 -41.83 1.76
N GLY A 318 -33.46 -40.99 2.38
CA GLY A 318 -34.03 -41.21 3.71
C GLY A 318 -33.08 -41.09 4.89
N SER A 319 -31.77 -40.87 4.67
CA SER A 319 -30.82 -40.67 5.77
C SER A 319 -31.01 -39.31 6.44
N LEU A 320 -31.15 -39.30 7.76
CA LEU A 320 -31.28 -38.07 8.54
C LEU A 320 -29.91 -37.40 8.71
N HIS A 321 -29.86 -36.12 8.40
CA HIS A 321 -28.68 -35.29 8.54
C HIS A 321 -29.05 -33.82 8.84
N SER A 322 -28.05 -33.04 9.22
CA SER A 322 -28.15 -31.58 9.32
C SER A 322 -26.84 -30.96 8.86
N SER A 323 -26.92 -29.91 8.04
CA SER A 323 -25.76 -29.12 7.63
C SER A 323 -25.67 -27.85 8.48
N GLU A 324 -24.53 -27.66 9.13
CA GLU A 324 -24.19 -26.54 9.99
C GLU A 324 -23.17 -25.63 9.29
N VAL A 325 -23.51 -24.34 9.17
CA VAL A 325 -22.63 -23.28 8.72
C VAL A 325 -22.76 -22.16 9.72
N SER A 326 -21.64 -21.68 10.27
CA SER A 326 -21.69 -20.58 11.26
C SER A 326 -22.46 -19.37 10.67
N PRO A 327 -23.30 -18.69 11.48
CA PRO A 327 -24.11 -17.55 11.01
C PRO A 327 -23.29 -16.44 10.36
N GLU A 328 -22.02 -16.31 10.74
CA GLU A 328 -21.09 -15.30 10.21
C GLU A 328 -20.32 -15.80 8.98
N MET A 329 -20.38 -17.08 8.63
CA MET A 329 -19.66 -17.64 7.48
C MET A 329 -20.49 -17.55 6.20
N PHE A 330 -19.81 -17.22 5.10
CA PHE A 330 -20.23 -17.56 3.75
C PHE A 330 -19.94 -19.03 3.45
N HIS A 331 -20.87 -19.71 2.80
CA HIS A 331 -20.67 -21.06 2.26
C HIS A 331 -21.47 -21.23 0.97
N ALA A 332 -20.87 -21.80 -0.06
CA ALA A 332 -21.53 -22.06 -1.34
C ALA A 332 -21.31 -23.50 -1.80
N THR A 333 -22.38 -24.17 -2.21
CA THR A 333 -22.35 -25.57 -2.62
C THR A 333 -23.22 -25.83 -3.84
N MET A 334 -22.72 -26.63 -4.77
CA MET A 334 -23.56 -27.25 -5.80
C MET A 334 -24.18 -28.52 -5.22
N PHE A 335 -25.49 -28.66 -5.37
CA PHE A 335 -26.27 -29.71 -4.73
C PHE A 335 -27.10 -30.45 -5.78
N LEU A 336 -26.87 -31.75 -5.88
CA LEU A 336 -27.57 -32.69 -6.75
C LEU A 336 -28.50 -33.56 -5.92
N PHE A 337 -29.72 -33.74 -6.40
CA PHE A 337 -30.64 -34.78 -5.97
C PHE A 337 -30.87 -35.73 -7.15
N ASP A 338 -30.65 -37.03 -6.96
CA ASP A 338 -30.68 -38.04 -8.02
C ASP A 338 -31.52 -39.24 -7.59
N GLY A 339 -32.75 -39.33 -8.10
CA GLY A 339 -33.68 -40.42 -7.81
C GLY A 339 -33.24 -41.76 -8.39
N SER A 340 -32.38 -41.76 -9.43
CA SER A 340 -31.87 -42.99 -10.04
C SER A 340 -30.92 -43.76 -9.11
N GLN A 341 -30.35 -43.09 -8.11
CA GLN A 341 -29.47 -43.69 -7.09
C GLN A 341 -30.20 -44.06 -5.79
N GLY A 342 -31.53 -43.95 -5.77
CA GLY A 342 -32.37 -44.31 -4.64
C GLY A 342 -33.42 -43.25 -4.35
N PHE A 343 -34.62 -43.69 -3.97
CA PHE A 343 -35.74 -42.83 -3.63
C PHE A 343 -36.56 -43.45 -2.50
N VAL A 344 -36.90 -42.66 -1.48
CA VAL A 344 -37.86 -43.00 -0.43
C VAL A 344 -39.06 -42.06 -0.51
N GLU A 345 -40.26 -42.59 -0.25
CA GLU A 345 -41.48 -41.77 -0.32
C GLU A 345 -41.56 -40.79 0.84
N ASP A 346 -41.15 -41.24 2.03
CA ASP A 346 -41.26 -40.48 3.27
C ASP A 346 -39.88 -40.00 3.72
N ALA A 347 -39.65 -38.69 3.56
CA ALA A 347 -38.43 -37.99 3.96
C ALA A 347 -38.75 -36.99 5.09
N PRO A 348 -38.68 -37.43 6.36
CA PRO A 348 -39.10 -36.61 7.48
C PRO A 348 -38.18 -35.44 7.78
N VAL A 349 -38.77 -34.42 8.40
CA VAL A 349 -38.07 -33.40 9.18
C VAL A 349 -38.29 -33.71 10.67
N LEU A 350 -37.24 -33.58 11.48
CA LEU A 350 -37.35 -33.65 12.93
C LEU A 350 -37.39 -32.24 13.50
N GLY A 351 -38.26 -32.03 14.49
CA GLY A 351 -38.46 -30.75 15.14
C GLY A 351 -38.78 -30.88 16.63
N PRO A 352 -39.11 -29.80 17.34
CA PRO A 352 -39.47 -29.83 18.75
C PRO A 352 -40.64 -30.78 19.06
N ALA A 353 -40.57 -31.57 20.13
CA ALA A 353 -41.63 -32.53 20.46
C ALA A 353 -43.02 -31.86 20.70
N LYS A 354 -43.04 -30.60 21.14
CA LYS A 354 -44.24 -29.89 21.62
C LYS A 354 -44.79 -28.85 20.65
N SER A 355 -44.11 -28.53 19.56
CA SER A 355 -44.60 -27.52 18.61
C SER A 355 -45.59 -28.15 17.64
N ALA A 356 -46.71 -27.49 17.35
CA ALA A 356 -47.73 -28.02 16.44
C ALA A 356 -47.31 -27.91 14.96
N GLU A 357 -46.72 -26.78 14.58
CA GLU A 357 -46.29 -26.51 13.22
C GLU A 357 -45.20 -25.44 13.19
N HIS A 358 -44.49 -25.36 12.07
CA HIS A 358 -43.55 -24.28 11.80
C HIS A 358 -43.66 -23.83 10.35
N ILE A 359 -43.62 -22.51 10.14
CA ILE A 359 -43.71 -21.87 8.82
C ILE A 359 -42.47 -21.04 8.60
N GLN A 360 -41.77 -21.28 7.49
CA GLN A 360 -40.61 -20.52 7.06
C GLN A 360 -40.92 -19.83 5.73
N VAL A 361 -40.92 -18.50 5.71
CA VAL A 361 -41.07 -17.68 4.49
C VAL A 361 -39.83 -17.84 3.61
N ARG A 362 -40.04 -18.00 2.30
CA ARG A 362 -39.01 -18.38 1.30
C ARG A 362 -38.58 -17.25 0.37
N ASP A 363 -38.97 -16.02 0.65
CA ASP A 363 -38.59 -14.89 -0.20
C ASP A 363 -37.15 -14.44 0.05
N ALA A 364 -36.44 -14.11 -1.03
CA ALA A 364 -35.09 -13.55 -1.01
C ALA A 364 -34.97 -12.36 -1.98
N PRO A 365 -35.79 -11.29 -1.83
CA PRO A 365 -35.87 -10.21 -2.81
C PRO A 365 -34.58 -9.37 -2.92
N GLU A 366 -33.68 -9.49 -1.93
CA GLU A 366 -32.46 -8.68 -1.82
C GLU A 366 -31.33 -9.12 -2.75
N PHE A 367 -31.43 -10.30 -3.36
CA PHE A 367 -30.37 -10.85 -4.18
C PHE A 367 -30.84 -11.14 -5.60
N THR A 368 -29.90 -11.12 -6.54
CA THR A 368 -30.10 -11.60 -7.91
C THR A 368 -29.15 -12.77 -8.16
N PRO A 369 -29.45 -13.67 -9.12
CA PRO A 369 -28.51 -14.70 -9.55
C PRO A 369 -27.12 -14.14 -9.88
N ARG A 370 -27.07 -12.97 -10.53
CA ARG A 370 -25.82 -12.26 -10.87
C ARG A 370 -25.05 -11.78 -9.63
N ALA A 371 -25.74 -11.20 -8.65
CA ALA A 371 -25.07 -10.75 -7.42
C ALA A 371 -24.46 -11.94 -6.67
N LEU A 372 -25.19 -13.05 -6.59
CA LEU A 372 -24.75 -14.27 -5.91
C LEU A 372 -23.56 -14.92 -6.62
N SER A 373 -23.54 -14.97 -7.96
CA SER A 373 -22.40 -15.52 -8.69
C SER A 373 -21.13 -14.68 -8.49
N VAL A 374 -21.25 -13.35 -8.50
CA VAL A 374 -20.13 -12.44 -8.19
C VAL A 374 -19.63 -12.64 -6.77
N LEU A 375 -20.51 -12.87 -5.79
CA LEU A 375 -20.12 -13.13 -4.41
C LEU A 375 -19.39 -14.46 -4.26
N VAL A 376 -19.91 -15.55 -4.83
CA VAL A 376 -19.24 -16.87 -4.80
C VAL A 376 -17.85 -16.77 -5.42
N GLU A 377 -17.72 -16.11 -6.57
CA GLU A 377 -16.43 -15.91 -7.24
C GLU A 377 -15.47 -15.06 -6.40
N SER A 378 -15.95 -13.97 -5.81
CA SER A 378 -15.14 -13.11 -4.94
C SER A 378 -14.63 -13.85 -3.72
N MET A 379 -15.46 -14.72 -3.13
CA MET A 379 -15.08 -15.55 -2.00
C MET A 379 -14.03 -16.60 -2.37
N ARG A 380 -14.16 -17.25 -3.54
CA ARG A 380 -13.14 -18.17 -4.06
C ARG A 380 -11.80 -17.46 -4.22
N GLN A 381 -11.79 -16.30 -4.88
CA GLN A 381 -10.57 -15.52 -5.10
C GLN A 381 -9.94 -15.04 -3.78
N TRP A 382 -10.77 -14.64 -2.82
CA TRP A 382 -10.30 -14.26 -1.48
C TRP A 382 -9.61 -15.43 -0.76
N GLU A 383 -10.19 -16.64 -0.80
CA GLU A 383 -9.57 -17.85 -0.23
C GLU A 383 -8.23 -18.17 -0.92
N ASP A 384 -8.18 -18.06 -2.26
CA ASP A 384 -6.97 -18.29 -3.04
C ASP A 384 -5.86 -17.30 -2.69
N TYR A 385 -6.20 -16.02 -2.52
CA TYR A 385 -5.23 -15.00 -2.14
C TYR A 385 -4.70 -15.21 -0.72
N LEU A 386 -5.56 -15.55 0.25
CA LEU A 386 -5.06 -15.84 1.59
C LEU A 386 -4.17 -17.09 1.62
N ALA A 387 -4.53 -18.14 0.90
CA ALA A 387 -3.70 -19.34 0.80
C ALA A 387 -2.33 -19.05 0.15
N GLN A 388 -2.32 -18.29 -0.96
CA GLN A 388 -1.10 -17.88 -1.65
C GLN A 388 -0.21 -16.97 -0.78
N SER A 389 -0.80 -15.98 -0.08
CA SER A 389 -0.05 -15.12 0.84
C SER A 389 0.65 -15.93 1.93
N ARG A 390 -0.08 -16.84 2.59
CA ARG A 390 0.49 -17.73 3.62
C ARG A 390 1.61 -18.61 3.08
N ASP A 391 1.49 -19.09 1.85
CA ASP A 391 2.54 -19.86 1.19
C ASP A 391 3.79 -19.00 0.92
N HIS A 392 3.62 -17.78 0.42
CA HIS A 392 4.72 -16.83 0.22
C HIS A 392 5.39 -16.44 1.55
N ILE A 393 4.62 -16.15 2.60
CA ILE A 393 5.13 -15.88 3.97
C ILE A 393 5.96 -17.05 4.46
N ARG A 394 5.47 -18.30 4.32
CA ARG A 394 6.23 -19.50 4.72
C ARG A 394 7.53 -19.68 3.94
N LYS A 395 7.55 -19.27 2.66
CA LYS A 395 8.72 -19.32 1.78
C LYS A 395 9.67 -18.10 1.95
N GLY A 396 9.35 -17.14 2.81
CA GLY A 396 10.11 -15.89 2.97
C GLY A 396 9.99 -14.94 1.76
N GLN A 397 8.97 -15.10 0.93
CA GLN A 397 8.70 -14.31 -0.28
C GLN A 397 7.79 -13.12 0.05
N TRP A 398 8.28 -12.20 0.88
CA TRP A 398 7.47 -11.16 1.51
C TRP A 398 6.79 -10.22 0.53
N GLN A 399 7.50 -9.78 -0.52
CA GLN A 399 6.93 -8.91 -1.54
C GLN A 399 5.81 -9.60 -2.32
N GLN A 400 5.96 -10.89 -2.63
CA GLN A 400 4.92 -11.65 -3.30
C GLN A 400 3.71 -11.84 -2.37
N ALA A 401 3.93 -12.09 -1.08
CA ALA A 401 2.85 -12.14 -0.09
C ALA A 401 2.08 -10.81 -0.04
N PHE A 402 2.80 -9.69 0.01
CA PHE A 402 2.21 -8.36 0.02
C PHE A 402 1.33 -8.10 -1.22
N VAL A 403 1.86 -8.34 -2.42
CA VAL A 403 1.13 -8.15 -3.68
C VAL A 403 -0.17 -8.97 -3.71
N VAL A 404 -0.15 -10.18 -3.16
CA VAL A 404 -1.35 -11.02 -3.07
C VAL A 404 -2.34 -10.47 -2.04
N LEU A 405 -1.88 -9.99 -0.89
CA LEU A 405 -2.75 -9.36 0.12
C LEU A 405 -3.37 -8.05 -0.38
N GLU A 406 -2.65 -7.26 -1.18
CA GLU A 406 -3.20 -6.07 -1.83
C GLU A 406 -4.40 -6.43 -2.74
N ARG A 407 -4.34 -7.57 -3.44
CA ARG A 407 -5.48 -8.06 -4.23
C ARG A 407 -6.65 -8.51 -3.35
N ALA A 408 -6.37 -9.16 -2.22
CA ALA A 408 -7.40 -9.54 -1.24
C ALA A 408 -8.09 -8.31 -0.64
N GLN A 409 -7.33 -7.25 -0.34
CA GLN A 409 -7.86 -5.96 0.05
C GLN A 409 -8.77 -5.36 -1.04
N ALA A 410 -8.32 -5.33 -2.30
CA ALA A 410 -9.12 -4.75 -3.38
C ALA A 410 -10.47 -5.47 -3.56
N LEU A 411 -10.52 -6.79 -3.32
CA LEU A 411 -11.77 -7.54 -3.28
C LEU A 411 -12.66 -7.12 -2.09
N CYS A 412 -12.07 -6.96 -0.91
CA CYS A 412 -12.78 -6.51 0.28
C CYS A 412 -13.40 -5.12 0.10
N GLU A 413 -12.71 -4.21 -0.60
CA GLU A 413 -13.17 -2.85 -0.88
C GLU A 413 -14.33 -2.79 -1.88
N SER A 414 -14.30 -3.64 -2.90
CA SER A 414 -15.17 -3.49 -4.08
C SER A 414 -16.35 -4.45 -4.12
N ARG A 415 -16.31 -5.58 -3.39
CA ARG A 415 -17.27 -6.69 -3.59
C ARG A 415 -17.80 -7.35 -2.32
N LEU A 416 -17.21 -7.08 -1.15
CA LEU A 416 -17.60 -7.70 0.13
C LEU A 416 -18.19 -6.68 1.11
N ASP A 417 -19.16 -5.89 0.64
CA ASP A 417 -19.84 -4.85 1.43
C ASP A 417 -21.16 -5.30 2.07
N LEU A 418 -21.37 -6.62 2.19
CA LEU A 418 -22.54 -7.15 2.89
C LEU A 418 -22.33 -7.09 4.40
N GLU A 419 -23.42 -6.81 5.11
CA GLU A 419 -23.49 -6.98 6.57
C GLU A 419 -23.04 -8.41 6.92
N GLY A 420 -22.14 -8.53 7.90
CA GLY A 420 -21.51 -9.80 8.30
C GLY A 420 -20.23 -10.21 7.54
N MET A 421 -19.79 -9.46 6.52
CA MET A 421 -18.52 -9.74 5.83
C MET A 421 -17.28 -9.13 6.52
N SER A 422 -17.44 -8.41 7.64
CA SER A 422 -16.37 -7.72 8.38
C SER A 422 -15.21 -8.63 8.77
N ARG A 423 -15.51 -9.85 9.21
CA ARG A 423 -14.52 -10.90 9.53
C ARG A 423 -13.59 -11.28 8.38
N TYR A 424 -14.03 -11.17 7.12
CA TYR A 424 -13.16 -11.43 5.97
C TYR A 424 -12.17 -10.28 5.76
N LYS A 425 -12.58 -9.04 6.06
CA LYS A 425 -11.68 -7.89 6.15
C LYS A 425 -10.68 -8.08 7.31
N GLN A 426 -11.18 -8.54 8.47
CA GLN A 426 -10.33 -8.83 9.64
C GLN A 426 -9.27 -9.90 9.34
N ALA A 427 -9.65 -11.00 8.67
CA ALA A 427 -8.67 -12.02 8.31
C ALA A 427 -7.58 -11.50 7.34
N VAL A 428 -7.88 -10.52 6.46
CA VAL A 428 -6.84 -9.86 5.66
C VAL A 428 -5.96 -8.93 6.52
N ILE A 429 -6.55 -8.23 7.50
CA ILE A 429 -5.82 -7.42 8.49
C ILE A 429 -4.84 -8.29 9.28
N ASP A 430 -5.29 -9.44 9.77
CA ASP A 430 -4.47 -10.38 10.55
C ASP A 430 -3.28 -10.89 9.73
N GLU A 431 -3.47 -11.14 8.43
CA GLU A 431 -2.38 -11.56 7.53
C GLU A 431 -1.39 -10.42 7.23
N PHE A 432 -1.85 -9.18 7.11
CA PHE A 432 -0.95 -8.03 7.03
C PHE A 432 -0.14 -7.84 8.31
N ASP A 433 -0.76 -8.00 9.48
CA ASP A 433 -0.07 -7.92 10.77
C ASP A 433 0.99 -9.03 10.92
N LEU A 434 0.65 -10.25 10.50
CA LEU A 434 1.60 -11.36 10.43
C LEU A 434 2.77 -11.07 9.48
N LEU A 435 2.49 -10.49 8.31
CA LEU A 435 3.52 -10.10 7.35
C LEU A 435 4.45 -9.05 7.95
N LEU A 436 3.92 -7.97 8.52
CA LEU A 436 4.70 -6.85 9.06
C LEU A 436 5.48 -7.23 10.33
N SER A 437 4.96 -8.14 11.16
CA SER A 437 5.64 -8.60 12.38
C SER A 437 6.81 -9.54 12.11
N LYS A 438 6.77 -10.30 11.01
CA LYS A 438 7.85 -11.23 10.60
C LYS A 438 8.92 -10.61 9.72
N HIS A 439 8.69 -9.39 9.25
CA HIS A 439 9.54 -8.75 8.28
C HIS A 439 10.77 -8.10 8.92
N ASP A 440 11.95 -8.49 8.46
CA ASP A 440 13.22 -7.82 8.71
C ASP A 440 13.82 -7.43 7.36
N VAL A 441 13.53 -6.21 6.89
CA VAL A 441 13.92 -5.77 5.54
C VAL A 441 14.71 -4.48 5.53
N SER A 442 15.63 -4.46 4.58
CA SER A 442 16.53 -3.39 4.24
C SER A 442 15.88 -2.25 3.43
N ASP A 443 14.80 -2.51 2.68
CA ASP A 443 14.10 -1.48 1.88
C ASP A 443 13.00 -0.79 2.69
N VAL A 444 13.40 0.34 3.25
CA VAL A 444 12.59 1.25 4.06
C VAL A 444 11.39 1.83 3.29
N GLU A 445 11.51 2.09 1.99
CA GLU A 445 10.46 2.75 1.20
C GLU A 445 9.32 1.80 0.88
N GLU A 446 9.65 0.55 0.56
CA GLU A 446 8.68 -0.50 0.30
C GLU A 446 7.84 -0.80 1.54
N VAL A 447 8.48 -0.91 2.71
CA VAL A 447 7.78 -1.12 4.00
C VAL A 447 6.81 0.02 4.32
N ALA A 448 7.16 1.27 4.01
CA ALA A 448 6.24 2.39 4.19
C ALA A 448 5.01 2.31 3.27
N LYS A 449 5.16 1.84 2.03
CA LYS A 449 4.02 1.59 1.15
C LYS A 449 3.14 0.45 1.70
N TRP A 450 3.75 -0.56 2.32
CA TRP A 450 2.99 -1.63 2.95
C TRP A 450 2.16 -1.14 4.13
N HIS A 451 2.73 -0.26 4.96
CA HIS A 451 1.99 0.40 6.03
C HIS A 451 0.81 1.24 5.51
N TYR A 452 0.92 1.87 4.35
CA TYR A 452 -0.23 2.54 3.74
C TYR A 452 -1.34 1.57 3.35
N VAL A 453 -1.00 0.45 2.70
CA VAL A 453 -1.99 -0.56 2.29
C VAL A 453 -2.64 -1.22 3.51
N TYR A 454 -1.85 -1.54 4.54
CA TYR A 454 -2.40 -2.05 5.81
C TYR A 454 -3.28 -1.03 6.54
N GLY A 455 -2.84 0.23 6.63
CA GLY A 455 -3.64 1.31 7.22
C GLY A 455 -4.97 1.51 6.50
N ARG A 456 -5.01 1.37 5.17
CA ARG A 456 -6.27 1.40 4.41
C ARG A 456 -7.22 0.27 4.83
N MET A 457 -6.72 -0.95 5.06
CA MET A 457 -7.56 -2.06 5.52
C MET A 457 -8.14 -1.83 6.92
N LEU A 458 -7.34 -1.29 7.83
CA LEU A 458 -7.81 -0.88 9.15
C LEU A 458 -8.91 0.18 9.06
N LEU A 459 -8.73 1.18 8.18
CA LEU A 459 -9.73 2.22 7.93
C LEU A 459 -11.06 1.64 7.42
N LEU A 460 -11.02 0.68 6.48
CA LEU A 460 -12.21 0.01 5.94
C LEU A 460 -12.96 -0.85 6.95
N SER A 461 -12.28 -1.25 8.02
CA SER A 461 -12.85 -2.01 9.12
C SER A 461 -13.30 -1.12 10.28
N GLY A 462 -13.20 0.21 10.12
CA GLY A 462 -13.61 1.20 11.12
C GLY A 462 -12.52 1.59 12.14
N SER A 463 -11.33 0.99 12.07
CA SER A 463 -10.22 1.23 13.01
C SER A 463 -9.40 2.47 12.64
N HIS A 464 -10.03 3.65 12.67
CA HIS A 464 -9.41 4.91 12.21
C HIS A 464 -8.10 5.26 12.95
N GLN A 465 -8.06 5.08 14.27
CA GLN A 465 -6.89 5.47 15.07
C GLN A 465 -5.68 4.57 14.79
N GLU A 466 -5.91 3.26 14.61
CA GLU A 466 -4.86 2.30 14.25
C GLU A 466 -4.37 2.55 12.82
N ALA A 467 -5.28 2.84 11.89
CA ALA A 467 -4.92 3.24 10.53
C ALA A 467 -3.96 4.44 10.53
N LEU A 468 -4.25 5.47 11.34
CA LEU A 468 -3.38 6.64 11.50
C LEU A 468 -1.98 6.30 12.05
N VAL A 469 -1.86 5.30 12.94
CA VAL A 469 -0.54 4.85 13.41
C VAL A 469 0.30 4.33 12.26
N HIS A 470 -0.30 3.59 11.32
CA HIS A 470 0.38 3.08 10.14
C HIS A 470 0.64 4.14 9.08
N PHE A 471 -0.32 5.04 8.83
CA PHE A 471 -0.11 6.19 7.93
C PHE A 471 0.98 7.14 8.41
N ASN A 472 1.28 7.12 9.71
CA ASN A 472 2.34 7.89 10.34
C ASN A 472 3.52 7.03 10.79
N HIS A 473 3.65 5.78 10.31
CA HIS A 473 4.69 4.86 10.75
C HIS A 473 6.11 5.45 10.57
N HIS A 474 7.05 5.09 11.46
CA HIS A 474 8.26 5.88 11.69
C HIS A 474 9.55 5.07 11.90
N ARG A 475 9.62 3.80 11.51
CA ARG A 475 10.90 3.08 11.61
C ARG A 475 12.02 3.66 10.73
N SER A 476 11.71 4.58 9.81
CA SER A 476 12.69 5.42 9.08
C SER A 476 12.03 6.40 8.09
N ILE A 477 10.99 5.97 7.36
CA ILE A 477 10.24 6.82 6.40
C ILE A 477 8.73 6.67 6.61
N SER A 478 7.99 7.77 6.45
CA SER A 478 6.52 7.73 6.45
C SER A 478 5.99 7.38 5.05
N PRO A 479 4.78 6.80 4.93
CA PRO A 479 4.14 6.58 3.63
C PRO A 479 4.02 7.85 2.78
N ALA A 480 3.72 9.00 3.40
CA ALA A 480 3.65 10.28 2.70
C ALA A 480 4.99 10.65 2.05
N VAL A 481 6.10 10.50 2.77
CA VAL A 481 7.45 10.75 2.23
C VAL A 481 7.77 9.73 1.12
N ALA A 482 7.49 8.44 1.33
CA ALA A 482 7.74 7.39 0.36
C ALA A 482 7.03 7.63 -0.99
N PHE A 483 5.78 8.11 -0.97
CA PHE A 483 5.05 8.44 -2.19
C PHE A 483 5.53 9.72 -2.88
N CYS A 484 6.19 10.64 -2.16
CA CYS A 484 6.75 11.87 -2.73
C CYS A 484 8.12 11.68 -3.38
N LYS A 485 8.84 10.60 -3.06
CA LYS A 485 10.17 10.32 -3.63
C LYS A 485 10.16 10.04 -5.15
N THR A 486 9.03 9.59 -5.68
CA THR A 486 8.84 9.38 -7.13
C THR A 486 7.50 9.97 -7.58
N SER A 487 7.50 10.77 -8.64
CA SER A 487 6.26 11.35 -9.17
C SER A 487 5.47 10.34 -10.02
N SER A 488 4.20 10.13 -9.70
CA SER A 488 3.23 9.38 -10.51
C SER A 488 1.79 9.69 -10.09
N GLU A 489 0.81 9.49 -10.98
CA GLU A 489 -0.60 9.70 -10.63
C GLU A 489 -1.07 8.74 -9.54
N HIS A 490 -0.56 7.50 -9.53
CA HIS A 490 -0.85 6.54 -8.46
C HIS A 490 -0.40 7.06 -7.09
N ASN A 491 0.82 7.59 -7.00
CA ASN A 491 1.34 8.16 -5.76
C ASN A 491 0.55 9.38 -5.32
N ARG A 492 0.17 10.27 -6.25
CA ARG A 492 -0.70 11.42 -5.95
C ARG A 492 -2.05 10.99 -5.41
N GLN A 493 -2.66 9.93 -5.96
CA GLN A 493 -3.90 9.39 -5.42
C GLN A 493 -3.72 8.84 -4.00
N CYS A 494 -2.59 8.18 -3.71
CA CYS A 494 -2.27 7.75 -2.35
C CYS A 494 -2.10 8.93 -1.39
N LEU A 495 -1.45 10.01 -1.82
CA LEU A 495 -1.32 11.26 -1.03
C LEU A 495 -2.69 11.91 -0.76
N ARG A 496 -3.62 11.94 -1.75
CA ARG A 496 -4.99 12.42 -1.54
C ARG A 496 -5.73 11.59 -0.49
N ASN A 497 -5.57 10.26 -0.55
CA ASN A 497 -6.18 9.37 0.42
C ASN A 497 -5.60 9.64 1.83
N LEU A 498 -4.28 9.74 1.98
CA LEU A 498 -3.62 10.10 3.23
C LEU A 498 -4.06 11.47 3.78
N ALA A 499 -4.22 12.47 2.91
CA ALA A 499 -4.73 13.79 3.29
C ALA A 499 -6.17 13.72 3.81
N SER A 500 -7.04 12.96 3.15
CA SER A 500 -8.46 12.85 3.50
C SER A 500 -8.72 12.26 4.90
N VAL A 501 -7.75 11.51 5.44
CA VAL A 501 -7.83 10.84 6.75
C VAL A 501 -6.99 11.54 7.82
N GLY A 502 -6.37 12.68 7.51
CA GLY A 502 -5.57 13.45 8.46
C GLY A 502 -4.20 12.87 8.77
N ALA A 503 -3.56 12.17 7.81
CA ALA A 503 -2.17 11.75 7.98
C ALA A 503 -1.22 12.95 8.16
N ASN A 504 -0.11 12.75 8.86
CA ASN A 504 0.87 13.79 9.15
C ASN A 504 1.94 13.88 8.05
N PHE A 505 1.87 14.96 7.26
CA PHE A 505 2.81 15.25 6.18
C PHE A 505 4.09 15.99 6.63
N GLU A 506 4.14 16.44 7.89
CA GLU A 506 5.27 17.19 8.45
C GLU A 506 6.39 16.29 8.95
N ARG A 507 6.13 14.99 9.08
CA ARG A 507 7.15 14.03 9.49
C ARG A 507 8.27 14.00 8.46
N ALA A 508 9.46 14.33 8.93
CA ALA A 508 10.69 14.21 8.19
C ALA A 508 11.31 12.82 8.35
N ASP A 509 12.03 12.37 7.34
CA ASP A 509 12.84 11.15 7.39
C ASP A 509 14.22 11.39 8.05
N GLU A 510 15.11 10.41 7.94
CA GLU A 510 16.48 10.47 8.48
C GLU A 510 17.32 11.61 7.89
N ASP A 511 17.09 11.98 6.61
CA ASP A 511 17.72 13.13 5.95
C ASP A 511 17.09 14.47 6.39
N GLY A 512 16.10 14.41 7.28
CA GLY A 512 15.35 15.56 7.73
C GLY A 512 14.50 16.20 6.64
N CYS A 513 14.07 15.42 5.63
CA CYS A 513 13.20 15.82 4.54
C CYS A 513 11.77 15.28 4.75
N SER A 514 10.80 16.18 4.69
CA SER A 514 9.36 15.89 4.74
C SER A 514 8.80 15.53 3.37
N ALA A 515 7.52 15.13 3.32
CA ALA A 515 6.82 14.88 2.06
C ALA A 515 6.80 16.12 1.15
N LEU A 516 6.65 17.32 1.75
CA LEU A 516 6.69 18.58 1.02
C LEU A 516 8.07 18.84 0.39
N ASP A 517 9.15 18.55 1.12
CA ASP A 517 10.51 18.71 0.62
C ASP A 517 10.73 17.86 -0.64
N TYR A 518 10.35 16.57 -0.61
CA TYR A 518 10.48 15.70 -1.77
C TYR A 518 9.60 16.10 -2.95
N ALA A 519 8.36 16.54 -2.71
CA ALA A 519 7.49 17.05 -3.78
C ALA A 519 8.13 18.24 -4.51
N VAL A 520 8.72 19.19 -3.75
CA VAL A 520 9.41 20.36 -4.31
C VAL A 520 10.71 19.97 -5.02
N ILE A 521 11.55 19.14 -4.38
CA ILE A 521 12.81 18.64 -4.94
C ILE A 521 12.56 17.96 -6.29
N ASN A 522 11.55 17.09 -6.37
CA ASN A 522 11.20 16.36 -7.59
C ASN A 522 10.41 17.21 -8.60
N GLY A 523 9.99 18.42 -8.24
CA GLY A 523 9.22 19.31 -9.13
C GLY A 523 7.79 18.83 -9.40
N ASP A 524 7.22 18.02 -8.52
CA ASP A 524 5.84 17.54 -8.64
C ASP A 524 4.86 18.57 -8.06
N LEU A 525 4.46 19.54 -8.88
CA LEU A 525 3.58 20.65 -8.48
C LEU A 525 2.19 20.18 -8.00
N GLU A 526 1.71 19.05 -8.51
CA GLU A 526 0.42 18.49 -8.07
C GLU A 526 0.54 17.84 -6.69
N ALA A 527 1.62 17.09 -6.44
CA ALA A 527 1.91 16.57 -5.11
C ALA A 527 2.11 17.72 -4.11
N GLU A 528 2.86 18.77 -4.48
CA GLU A 528 3.02 20.00 -3.68
C GLU A 528 1.65 20.58 -3.30
N ALA A 529 0.73 20.73 -4.28
CA ALA A 529 -0.60 21.27 -4.03
C ALA A 529 -1.44 20.40 -3.08
N ILE A 530 -1.39 19.06 -3.22
CA ILE A 530 -2.08 18.12 -2.33
C ILE A 530 -1.57 18.27 -0.89
N ILE A 531 -0.25 18.30 -0.72
CA ILE A 531 0.38 18.38 0.61
C ILE A 531 0.11 19.73 1.26
N VAL A 532 0.23 20.83 0.50
CA VAL A 532 -0.09 22.17 1.00
C VAL A 532 -1.56 22.26 1.43
N ALA A 533 -2.48 21.66 0.67
CA ALA A 533 -3.89 21.60 1.05
C ALA A 533 -4.09 20.81 2.36
N ALA A 534 -3.42 19.67 2.51
CA ALA A 534 -3.47 18.85 3.73
C ALA A 534 -2.87 19.56 4.96
N LEU A 535 -1.77 20.29 4.79
CA LEU A 535 -1.18 21.10 5.85
C LEU A 535 -2.11 22.25 6.26
N ARG A 536 -2.78 22.89 5.29
CA ARG A 536 -3.78 23.94 5.56
C ARG A 536 -4.97 23.44 6.36
N SER A 537 -5.46 22.22 6.07
CA SER A 537 -6.59 21.67 6.83
C SER A 537 -6.25 21.33 8.27
N ASN A 538 -4.97 21.04 8.56
CA ASN A 538 -4.51 20.68 9.90
C ASN A 538 -4.13 21.89 10.76
N LEU A 539 -3.99 23.08 10.18
CA LEU A 539 -3.56 24.29 10.87
C LEU A 539 -4.71 25.32 10.96
N GLU A 540 -4.81 26.03 12.08
CA GLU A 540 -5.80 27.11 12.25
C GLU A 540 -5.54 28.30 11.30
N GLN A 541 -6.53 29.19 11.08
CA GLN A 541 -6.48 30.32 10.12
C GLN A 541 -5.25 31.25 10.27
N LYS A 542 -4.55 31.28 11.42
CA LYS A 542 -3.33 32.07 11.65
C LYS A 542 -2.05 31.44 11.04
N ALA A 543 -2.11 30.24 10.50
CA ALA A 543 -0.96 29.44 10.08
C ALA A 543 -0.53 29.61 8.61
N SER A 544 -1.10 30.56 7.87
CA SER A 544 -0.70 30.84 6.49
C SER A 544 0.80 31.17 6.39
N GLY A 545 1.34 31.96 7.33
CA GLY A 545 2.77 32.32 7.36
C GLY A 545 3.69 31.10 7.50
N GLU A 546 3.27 30.11 8.28
CA GLU A 546 4.07 28.90 8.54
C GLU A 546 4.17 28.00 7.32
N ILE A 547 3.10 27.89 6.53
CA ILE A 547 3.12 27.14 5.26
C ILE A 547 4.02 27.83 4.23
N HIS A 548 3.98 29.17 4.18
CA HIS A 548 4.89 29.92 3.31
C HIS A 548 6.35 29.72 3.72
N GLN A 549 6.63 29.65 5.03
CA GLN A 549 7.97 29.34 5.54
C GLN A 549 8.40 27.93 5.14
N ARG A 550 7.57 26.90 5.36
CA ARG A 550 7.87 25.51 4.96
C ARG A 550 8.16 25.38 3.47
N LEU A 551 7.36 26.03 2.61
CA LEU A 551 7.59 26.08 1.17
C LEU A 551 8.91 26.78 0.81
N ARG A 552 9.24 27.88 1.51
CA ARG A 552 10.52 28.57 1.32
C ARG A 552 11.68 27.65 1.67
N GLU A 553 11.63 26.96 2.81
CA GLU A 553 12.65 26.03 3.25
C GLU A 553 12.81 24.84 2.28
N ALA A 554 11.71 24.25 1.81
CA ALA A 554 11.74 23.17 0.81
C ALA A 554 12.40 23.61 -0.51
N ARG A 555 12.08 24.82 -0.99
CA ARG A 555 12.71 25.40 -2.19
C ARG A 555 14.19 25.71 -1.95
N LEU A 556 14.56 26.20 -0.78
CA LEU A 556 15.96 26.40 -0.39
C LEU A 556 16.74 25.10 -0.40
N ARG A 557 16.20 24.02 0.19
CA ARG A 557 16.81 22.68 0.16
C ARG A 557 16.98 22.16 -1.25
N LYS A 558 15.96 22.32 -2.11
CA LYS A 558 16.06 21.97 -3.53
C LYS A 558 17.24 22.67 -4.18
N HIS A 559 17.30 24.00 -4.10
CA HIS A 559 18.39 24.74 -4.73
C HIS A 559 19.75 24.39 -4.13
N PHE A 560 19.82 24.16 -2.81
CA PHE A 560 21.03 23.70 -2.14
C PHE A 560 21.50 22.35 -2.70
N ARG A 561 20.59 21.38 -2.79
CA ARG A 561 20.86 20.05 -3.34
C ARG A 561 21.32 20.13 -4.79
N GLU A 562 20.64 20.90 -5.64
CA GLU A 562 21.01 21.08 -7.05
C GLU A 562 22.40 21.71 -7.18
N ILE A 563 22.68 22.82 -6.49
CA ILE A 563 24.00 23.46 -6.56
C ILE A 563 25.08 22.53 -6.00
N TYR A 564 24.82 21.91 -4.85
CA TYR A 564 25.82 21.09 -4.20
C TYR A 564 26.09 19.79 -4.97
N GLN A 565 25.07 18.99 -5.26
CA GLN A 565 25.22 17.68 -5.91
C GLN A 565 25.66 17.80 -7.37
N GLU A 566 25.19 18.80 -8.10
CA GLU A 566 25.52 18.94 -9.53
C GLU A 566 26.82 19.73 -9.77
N LEU A 567 27.20 20.64 -8.85
CA LEU A 567 28.33 21.56 -9.08
C LEU A 567 29.47 21.39 -8.07
N VAL A 568 29.18 21.45 -6.77
CA VAL A 568 30.22 21.50 -5.72
C VAL A 568 30.85 20.12 -5.52
N HIS A 569 30.04 19.10 -5.28
CA HIS A 569 30.49 17.74 -4.98
C HIS A 569 31.33 17.11 -6.12
N PRO A 570 30.92 17.15 -7.41
CA PRO A 570 31.72 16.59 -8.50
C PRO A 570 33.03 17.34 -8.71
N THR A 571 33.09 18.63 -8.37
CA THR A 571 34.29 19.46 -8.51
C THR A 571 35.31 19.20 -7.40
N LEU A 572 34.85 18.78 -6.22
CA LEU A 572 35.70 18.45 -5.07
C LEU A 572 36.22 17.01 -5.09
N ILE A 573 35.52 16.06 -5.71
CA ILE A 573 35.98 14.67 -5.86
C ILE A 573 37.17 14.61 -6.85
N GLY A 574 38.34 14.17 -6.37
CA GLY A 574 39.53 13.94 -7.19
C GLY A 574 40.31 15.20 -7.57
N ALA A 575 40.14 16.28 -6.81
CA ALA A 575 40.61 17.60 -7.21
C ALA A 575 42.07 17.90 -6.83
N GLY A 576 42.81 18.49 -7.78
CA GLY A 576 44.10 19.16 -7.53
C GLY A 576 43.93 20.65 -7.25
N ASP A 577 45.03 21.41 -7.21
CA ASP A 577 45.17 22.81 -6.73
C ASP A 577 44.17 23.86 -7.28
N LYS A 578 43.35 23.52 -8.29
CA LYS A 578 42.36 24.43 -8.91
C LYS A 578 40.91 24.14 -8.53
N ALA A 579 40.65 23.18 -7.64
CA ALA A 579 39.31 22.77 -7.22
C ALA A 579 38.41 23.96 -6.84
N ILE A 580 38.90 24.81 -5.93
CA ILE A 580 38.12 25.88 -5.32
C ILE A 580 37.80 26.98 -6.34
N SER A 581 38.74 27.32 -7.23
CA SER A 581 38.49 28.27 -8.33
C SER A 581 37.38 27.81 -9.30
N LYS A 582 37.27 26.50 -9.54
CA LYS A 582 36.20 25.92 -10.37
C LYS A 582 34.85 25.99 -9.65
N ILE A 583 34.81 25.77 -8.34
CA ILE A 583 33.59 25.90 -7.53
C ILE A 583 33.07 27.35 -7.58
N ARG A 584 33.95 28.34 -7.37
CA ARG A 584 33.55 29.77 -7.46
C ARG A 584 32.94 30.11 -8.81
N ARG A 585 33.54 29.61 -9.89
CA ARG A 585 33.01 29.81 -11.25
C ARG A 585 31.65 29.14 -11.42
N ALA A 586 31.54 27.86 -11.06
CA ALA A 586 30.30 27.10 -11.22
C ALA A 586 29.15 27.70 -10.39
N TYR A 587 29.42 28.13 -9.15
CA TYR A 587 28.45 28.80 -8.30
C TYR A 587 27.97 30.13 -8.91
N ALA A 588 28.89 30.99 -9.34
CA ALA A 588 28.55 32.26 -9.98
C ALA A 588 27.72 32.06 -11.27
N GLU A 589 28.07 31.06 -12.10
CA GLU A 589 27.33 30.72 -13.31
C GLU A 589 25.94 30.15 -12.99
N ALA A 590 25.79 29.35 -11.93
CA ALA A 590 24.51 28.80 -11.50
C ALA A 590 23.53 29.88 -11.05
N LEU A 591 24.00 30.86 -10.25
CA LEU A 591 23.18 32.00 -9.85
C LEU A 591 22.81 32.89 -11.06
N ALA A 592 23.74 33.09 -11.99
CA ALA A 592 23.47 33.90 -13.18
C ALA A 592 22.44 33.26 -14.13
N LYS A 593 22.42 31.92 -14.22
CA LYS A 593 21.52 31.16 -15.09
C LYS A 593 20.10 31.03 -14.53
N ASP A 594 19.94 31.04 -13.21
CA ASP A 594 18.67 30.78 -12.54
C ASP A 594 18.29 31.94 -11.58
N PRO A 595 17.31 32.79 -11.98
CA PRO A 595 16.84 33.88 -11.14
C PRO A 595 16.27 33.44 -9.79
N ALA A 596 15.74 32.21 -9.67
CA ALA A 596 15.23 31.71 -8.40
C ALA A 596 16.38 31.39 -7.43
N LYS A 597 17.49 30.82 -7.93
CA LYS A 597 18.72 30.61 -7.15
C LYS A 597 19.36 31.94 -6.77
N CYS A 598 19.42 32.89 -7.68
CA CYS A 598 19.92 34.26 -7.43
C CYS A 598 19.16 34.99 -6.32
N ARG A 599 17.84 34.81 -6.23
CA ARG A 599 17.04 35.35 -5.12
C ARG A 599 17.22 34.58 -3.81
N ALA A 600 17.50 33.28 -3.90
CA ALA A 600 17.64 32.42 -2.74
C ALA A 600 19.00 32.54 -2.06
N PHE A 601 20.06 32.83 -2.82
CA PHE A 601 21.43 32.80 -2.34
C PHE A 601 22.24 33.99 -2.84
N ASP A 602 23.02 34.56 -1.92
CA ASP A 602 23.91 35.68 -2.25
C ASP A 602 25.05 35.24 -3.19
N PRO A 603 25.50 36.14 -4.10
CA PRO A 603 26.76 35.94 -4.81
C PRO A 603 27.93 35.91 -3.82
N PHE A 604 29.04 35.29 -4.22
CA PHE A 604 30.24 35.26 -3.39
C PHE A 604 30.84 36.67 -3.29
N LYS A 605 30.75 37.28 -2.10
CA LYS A 605 31.22 38.63 -1.79
C LYS A 605 32.48 38.57 -0.94
N TYR A 606 33.35 39.57 -1.03
CA TYR A 606 34.57 39.66 -0.23
C TYR A 606 35.08 41.11 -0.16
N VAL A 607 36.00 41.38 0.77
CA VAL A 607 36.77 42.62 0.85
C VAL A 607 38.23 42.31 0.55
N ARG A 608 38.94 43.17 -0.18
CA ARG A 608 40.38 42.97 -0.39
C ARG A 608 41.14 43.19 0.90
N TYR A 609 42.18 42.38 1.14
CA TYR A 609 43.04 42.54 2.31
C TYR A 609 43.59 43.98 2.43
N SER A 610 44.07 44.55 1.33
CA SER A 610 44.61 45.92 1.32
C SER A 610 43.56 46.99 1.62
N ASP A 611 42.31 46.79 1.22
CA ASP A 611 41.20 47.69 1.50
C ASP A 611 40.77 47.57 2.97
N LEU A 612 40.71 46.34 3.50
CA LEU A 612 40.41 46.04 4.92
C LEU A 612 41.45 46.64 5.87
N ALA A 613 42.74 46.50 5.54
CA ALA A 613 43.84 47.06 6.34
C ALA A 613 43.80 48.59 6.38
N LYS A 614 43.49 49.24 5.24
CA LYS A 614 43.38 50.71 5.16
C LYS A 614 42.14 51.25 5.86
N HIS A 615 41.05 50.47 5.93
CA HIS A 615 39.79 50.94 6.52
C HIS A 615 39.89 51.17 8.04
N GLY A 616 40.76 50.42 8.73
CA GLY A 616 41.03 50.60 10.16
C GLY A 616 39.96 50.08 11.12
N ARG A 617 38.88 49.47 10.61
CA ARG A 617 37.83 48.81 11.39
C ARG A 617 37.13 47.72 10.56
N LEU A 618 36.25 46.93 11.16
CA LEU A 618 35.42 45.98 10.42
C LEU A 618 34.41 46.72 9.51
N PRO A 619 34.48 46.54 8.18
CA PRO A 619 33.58 47.24 7.28
C PRO A 619 32.19 46.62 7.31
N ARG A 620 31.16 47.45 7.37
CA ARG A 620 29.78 47.03 7.12
C ARG A 620 29.57 46.76 5.63
N SER A 621 28.61 45.92 5.28
CA SER A 621 28.25 45.58 3.89
C SER A 621 28.06 46.77 2.94
N ASN A 622 27.59 47.90 3.46
CA ASN A 622 27.34 49.13 2.70
C ASN A 622 28.49 50.16 2.76
N ALA A 623 29.66 49.80 3.32
CA ALA A 623 30.82 50.68 3.42
C ALA A 623 31.52 50.95 2.06
N GLY A 624 31.02 50.38 0.96
CA GLY A 624 31.59 50.56 -0.39
C GLY A 624 32.87 49.75 -0.64
N LEU A 625 33.29 48.91 0.30
CA LEU A 625 34.50 48.08 0.19
C LEU A 625 34.23 46.64 -0.28
N THR A 626 32.98 46.19 -0.16
CA THR A 626 32.56 44.84 -0.53
C THR A 626 32.49 44.68 -2.05
N ARG A 627 33.11 43.62 -2.55
CA ARG A 627 33.16 43.25 -3.97
C ARG A 627 32.42 41.94 -4.18
N SER A 628 31.73 41.81 -5.31
CA SER A 628 31.18 40.53 -5.75
C SER A 628 32.17 39.84 -6.69
N TYR A 629 32.42 38.56 -6.44
CA TYR A 629 33.23 37.73 -7.32
C TYR A 629 32.55 37.58 -8.69
N CYS A 630 33.33 37.81 -9.73
CA CYS A 630 32.93 37.65 -11.12
C CYS A 630 34.03 36.88 -11.87
N PRO A 631 33.75 35.70 -12.45
CA PRO A 631 34.75 34.86 -13.11
C PRO A 631 35.55 35.55 -14.22
N ARG A 632 35.01 36.62 -14.81
CA ARG A 632 35.64 37.35 -15.94
C ARG A 632 36.54 38.49 -15.51
N THR A 633 36.31 39.08 -14.34
CA THR A 633 36.92 40.35 -13.95
C THR A 633 37.63 40.30 -12.60
N THR A 634 37.44 39.24 -11.81
CA THR A 634 38.11 39.11 -10.51
C THR A 634 39.54 38.61 -10.71
N ALA A 635 40.50 39.41 -10.27
CA ALA A 635 41.94 39.09 -10.32
C ALA A 635 42.44 38.40 -9.03
N ASP A 636 41.64 38.45 -7.97
CA ASP A 636 41.89 37.86 -6.65
C ASP A 636 41.74 36.33 -6.74
N ASP A 637 42.74 35.57 -6.27
CA ASP A 637 42.86 34.12 -6.47
C ASP A 637 42.77 33.31 -5.17
N PHE A 638 43.10 33.92 -4.03
CA PHE A 638 43.05 33.29 -2.70
C PHE A 638 42.08 34.01 -1.75
N PHE A 639 41.27 33.25 -1.01
CA PHE A 639 40.20 33.77 -0.17
C PHE A 639 40.20 33.16 1.23
N LEU A 640 40.22 34.02 2.25
CA LEU A 640 40.12 33.64 3.66
C LEU A 640 38.71 33.88 4.18
N PHE A 641 38.14 32.87 4.83
CA PHE A 641 36.92 32.98 5.61
C PHE A 641 37.25 33.23 7.08
N PHE A 642 36.68 34.27 7.68
CA PHE A 642 36.82 34.53 9.10
C PHE A 642 35.57 34.12 9.87
N SER A 643 35.73 33.15 10.77
CA SER A 643 34.74 32.81 11.78
C SER A 643 35.14 33.44 13.11
N TYR A 644 34.25 34.21 13.71
CA TYR A 644 34.56 34.95 14.93
C TYR A 644 33.29 35.27 15.72
N ARG A 645 33.46 35.70 16.97
CA ARG A 645 32.34 36.19 17.79
C ARG A 645 32.27 37.71 17.72
N TRP A 646 31.06 38.24 17.88
CA TRP A 646 30.90 39.66 18.19
C TRP A 646 31.38 39.91 19.62
N ILE A 647 32.31 40.85 19.79
CA ILE A 647 32.96 41.12 21.08
C ILE A 647 32.45 42.38 21.78
N ASN A 648 31.65 43.19 21.08
CA ASN A 648 31.07 44.40 21.66
C ASN A 648 30.32 44.08 22.97
N ALA A 649 30.64 44.83 24.02
CA ALA A 649 30.09 44.63 25.36
C ALA A 649 28.62 45.05 25.47
N ASP A 650 28.12 45.92 24.58
CA ASP A 650 26.73 46.35 24.54
C ASP A 650 25.84 45.26 23.88
N PRO A 651 24.87 44.68 24.61
CA PRO A 651 23.91 43.72 24.07
C PRO A 651 23.07 44.27 22.89
N TRP A 652 23.00 45.58 22.72
CA TRP A 652 22.28 46.29 21.65
C TRP A 652 23.17 46.82 20.55
N ALA A 653 24.49 46.56 20.62
CA ALA A 653 25.43 46.99 19.61
C ALA A 653 25.05 46.43 18.23
N ARG A 654 25.05 47.33 17.25
CA ARG A 654 24.86 47.04 15.82
C ARG A 654 26.18 46.75 15.09
N GLU A 655 27.29 46.84 15.82
CA GLU A 655 28.63 46.57 15.32
C GLU A 655 29.21 45.33 16.01
N PRO A 656 29.96 44.49 15.28
CA PRO A 656 30.51 43.25 15.83
C PRO A 656 31.75 43.47 16.71
N ASP A 657 32.40 44.63 16.58
CA ASP A 657 33.65 44.97 17.23
C ASP A 657 33.42 45.91 18.43
N ASP A 658 34.43 46.05 19.29
CA ASP A 658 34.45 47.06 20.34
C ASP A 658 34.96 48.43 19.85
N GLU A 659 34.89 49.45 20.70
CA GLU A 659 35.30 50.83 20.34
C GLU A 659 36.78 50.94 19.94
N GLU A 660 37.60 49.99 20.40
CA GLU A 660 39.04 49.91 20.11
C GLU A 660 39.36 49.12 18.82
N ASN A 661 38.32 48.63 18.13
CA ASN A 661 38.44 47.78 16.93
C ASN A 661 39.31 46.53 17.17
N THR A 662 39.21 45.94 18.37
CA THR A 662 40.04 44.82 18.81
C THR A 662 39.89 43.60 17.89
N GLN A 663 38.69 43.30 17.41
CA GLN A 663 38.42 42.18 16.52
C GLN A 663 39.03 42.39 15.13
N HIS A 664 38.96 43.61 14.58
CA HIS A 664 39.66 44.00 13.35
C HIS A 664 41.16 43.79 13.48
N GLN A 665 41.76 44.23 14.58
CA GLN A 665 43.19 44.02 14.85
C GLN A 665 43.55 42.53 14.96
N HIS A 666 42.72 41.72 15.60
CA HIS A 666 42.92 40.25 15.65
C HIS A 666 42.87 39.62 14.27
N ILE A 667 41.93 40.02 13.43
CA ILE A 667 41.82 39.53 12.05
C ILE A 667 43.07 39.90 11.25
N LEU A 668 43.54 41.15 11.31
CA LEU A 668 44.76 41.57 10.61
C LEU A 668 45.99 40.77 11.06
N ARG A 669 46.19 40.62 12.37
CA ARG A 669 47.29 39.80 12.93
C ARG A 669 47.19 38.34 12.48
N ALA A 670 45.99 37.77 12.41
CA ALA A 670 45.79 36.41 11.93
C ALA A 670 46.15 36.28 10.44
N ILE A 671 45.80 37.27 9.60
CA ILE A 671 46.18 37.32 8.18
C ILE A 671 47.70 37.42 8.03
N GLU A 672 48.36 38.30 8.79
CA GLU A 672 49.82 38.45 8.76
C GLU A 672 50.53 37.14 9.12
N ARG A 673 50.05 36.43 10.15
CA ARG A 673 50.57 35.11 10.53
C ARG A 673 50.30 34.07 9.46
N PHE A 674 49.14 34.11 8.83
CA PHE A 674 48.80 33.21 7.72
C PHE A 674 49.75 33.42 6.53
N LEU A 675 49.96 34.67 6.11
CA LEU A 675 50.86 35.03 5.00
C LEU A 675 52.32 34.64 5.30
N ALA A 676 52.75 34.74 6.56
CA ALA A 676 54.07 34.28 6.97
C ALA A 676 54.23 32.74 6.85
N LEU A 677 53.16 31.98 7.07
CA LEU A 677 53.15 30.52 6.89
C LEU A 677 52.98 30.10 5.42
N HIS A 678 52.36 30.95 4.60
CA HIS A 678 52.04 30.69 3.20
C HIS A 678 52.63 31.76 2.27
N PRO A 679 53.98 31.79 2.09
CA PRO A 679 54.65 32.82 1.30
C PRO A 679 54.29 32.79 -0.19
N SER A 680 53.63 31.74 -0.67
CA SER A 680 53.11 31.62 -2.04
C SER A 680 51.82 32.42 -2.29
N VAL A 681 51.16 32.92 -1.24
CA VAL A 681 49.92 33.69 -1.37
C VAL A 681 50.26 35.17 -1.56
N ASP A 682 49.82 35.75 -2.67
CA ASP A 682 50.03 37.17 -2.99
C ASP A 682 49.07 38.06 -2.16
N PRO A 683 49.58 38.92 -1.25
CA PRO A 683 48.73 39.79 -0.44
C PRO A 683 47.87 40.77 -1.25
N GLN A 684 48.26 41.11 -2.49
CA GLN A 684 47.49 42.02 -3.35
C GLN A 684 46.29 41.35 -4.03
N LYS A 685 46.26 40.02 -4.03
CA LYS A 685 45.19 39.19 -4.60
C LYS A 685 44.40 38.45 -3.54
N LEU A 686 44.62 38.78 -2.26
CA LEU A 686 43.97 38.15 -1.12
C LEU A 686 42.60 38.78 -0.85
N GLY A 687 41.56 37.97 -1.00
CA GLY A 687 40.18 38.31 -0.62
C GLY A 687 39.85 37.82 0.80
N ILE A 688 39.06 38.60 1.53
CA ILE A 688 38.66 38.34 2.91
C ILE A 688 37.13 38.30 2.97
N TRP A 689 36.59 37.17 3.43
CA TRP A 689 35.17 37.00 3.71
C TRP A 689 34.93 37.16 5.21
N ILE A 690 34.09 38.12 5.57
CA ILE A 690 33.65 38.44 6.93
C ILE A 690 32.13 38.66 6.85
N ASP A 691 31.36 38.01 7.71
CA ASP A 691 29.89 38.08 7.74
C ASP A 691 29.36 39.54 7.72
N PHE A 692 29.89 40.43 8.57
CA PHE A 692 29.46 41.82 8.69
C PHE A 692 29.69 42.65 7.42
N ALA A 693 30.70 42.28 6.62
CA ALA A 693 31.03 42.93 5.37
C ALA A 693 30.34 42.28 4.16
N CYS A 694 30.06 40.98 4.23
CA CYS A 694 29.64 40.20 3.07
C CYS A 694 28.14 39.85 3.08
N ILE A 695 27.51 39.80 4.25
CA ILE A 695 26.07 39.61 4.43
C ILE A 695 25.43 40.98 4.65
N ASP A 696 24.36 41.28 3.93
CA ASP A 696 23.60 42.51 4.13
C ASP A 696 22.80 42.44 5.45
N PRO A 697 23.09 43.26 6.48
CA PRO A 697 22.35 43.23 7.73
C PRO A 697 20.87 43.57 7.58
N GLU A 698 20.48 44.26 6.50
CA GLU A 698 19.10 44.65 6.21
C GLU A 698 18.35 43.54 5.44
N HIS A 699 19.08 42.64 4.75
CA HIS A 699 18.53 41.53 3.97
C HIS A 699 19.35 40.25 4.18
N GLN A 700 19.39 39.75 5.42
CA GLN A 700 20.31 38.68 5.81
C GLN A 700 19.95 37.30 5.23
N GLU A 701 18.69 37.08 4.83
CA GLU A 701 18.17 35.74 4.50
C GLU A 701 19.00 35.01 3.44
N SER A 702 19.28 35.66 2.30
CA SER A 702 20.01 35.05 1.18
C SER A 702 21.50 34.84 1.49
N GLY A 703 22.10 35.74 2.27
CA GLY A 703 23.49 35.60 2.74
C GLY A 703 23.65 34.46 3.73
N VAL A 704 22.75 34.37 4.72
CA VAL A 704 22.73 33.29 5.72
C VAL A 704 22.45 31.93 5.07
N ALA A 705 21.48 31.86 4.16
CA ALA A 705 21.17 30.63 3.44
C ALA A 705 22.33 30.14 2.56
N ALA A 706 23.13 31.06 2.00
CA ALA A 706 24.28 30.75 1.16
C ALA A 706 25.53 30.31 1.94
N LEU A 707 25.57 30.52 3.26
CA LEU A 707 26.75 30.35 4.11
C LEU A 707 27.55 29.05 3.86
N PRO A 708 26.94 27.84 3.83
CA PRO A 708 27.69 26.62 3.53
C PRO A 708 28.38 26.64 2.14
N MET A 709 27.75 27.23 1.13
CA MET A 709 28.32 27.34 -0.21
C MET A 709 29.36 28.46 -0.32
N LEU A 710 29.21 29.53 0.46
CA LEU A 710 30.20 30.61 0.55
C LEU A 710 31.48 30.12 1.22
N LEU A 711 31.36 29.37 2.33
CA LEU A 711 32.51 28.77 3.01
C LEU A 711 33.23 27.75 2.11
N ALA A 712 32.48 26.92 1.36
CA ALA A 712 33.07 25.97 0.41
C ALA A 712 33.88 26.64 -0.72
N GLN A 713 33.66 27.94 -0.98
CA GLN A 713 34.39 28.73 -1.97
C GLN A 713 35.67 29.39 -1.42
N CYS A 714 35.92 29.37 -0.12
CA CYS A 714 37.13 29.91 0.49
C CYS A 714 38.26 28.86 0.51
N ASP A 715 39.51 29.29 0.40
CA ASP A 715 40.68 28.38 0.41
C ASP A 715 41.07 27.99 1.83
N ALA A 716 40.91 28.92 2.78
CA ALA A 716 41.13 28.65 4.19
C ALA A 716 40.08 29.33 5.08
N VAL A 717 39.80 28.69 6.21
CA VAL A 717 38.99 29.22 7.30
C VAL A 717 39.90 29.54 8.48
N ILE A 718 39.76 30.73 9.04
CA ILE A 718 40.44 31.14 10.28
C ILE A 718 39.38 31.44 11.33
N SER A 719 39.35 30.60 12.36
CA SER A 719 38.52 30.80 13.55
C SER A 719 39.26 31.66 14.57
N VAL A 720 38.73 32.85 14.89
CA VAL A 720 39.28 33.69 15.97
C VAL A 720 38.68 33.24 17.29
N VAL A 721 39.48 32.51 18.07
CA VAL A 721 39.01 31.74 19.23
C VAL A 721 39.37 32.40 20.56
N ASP A 722 38.45 32.27 21.51
CA ASP A 722 38.66 32.50 22.94
C ASP A 722 37.84 31.49 23.76
N ASP A 723 37.73 31.71 25.07
CA ASP A 723 37.01 30.84 26.00
C ASP A 723 35.51 30.74 25.71
N LYS A 724 34.93 31.68 24.95
CA LYS A 724 33.49 31.74 24.66
C LYS A 724 33.12 31.29 23.25
N TYR A 725 34.08 31.26 22.32
CA TYR A 725 33.84 30.94 20.91
C TYR A 725 33.04 29.64 20.71
N TYR A 726 33.48 28.53 21.32
CA TYR A 726 32.86 27.21 21.16
C TYR A 726 31.50 27.04 21.86
N HIS A 727 31.05 28.04 22.62
CA HIS A 727 29.71 28.04 23.21
C HIS A 727 28.64 28.60 22.27
N ARG A 728 29.01 29.27 21.18
CA ARG A 728 28.10 30.00 20.28
C ARG A 728 27.62 29.15 19.10
N ALA A 729 26.32 29.13 18.85
CA ALA A 729 25.73 28.26 17.83
C ALA A 729 26.20 28.60 16.39
N TRP A 730 26.20 29.88 16.01
CA TRP A 730 26.64 30.33 14.66
C TRP A 730 28.09 29.94 14.34
N CYS A 731 29.03 30.19 15.26
CA CYS A 731 30.43 29.78 15.09
C CYS A 731 30.58 28.25 14.99
N ASN A 732 29.77 27.50 15.75
CA ASN A 732 29.79 26.04 15.73
C ASN A 732 29.26 25.46 14.40
N VAL A 733 28.30 26.10 13.75
CA VAL A 733 27.85 25.72 12.39
C VAL A 733 28.98 25.84 11.39
N GLU A 734 29.74 26.94 11.42
CA GLU A 734 30.88 27.17 10.52
C GLU A 734 32.02 26.17 10.79
N VAL A 735 32.27 25.85 12.07
CA VAL A 735 33.21 24.78 12.47
C VAL A 735 32.78 23.42 11.93
N MET A 736 31.48 23.08 12.02
CA MET A 736 30.96 21.84 11.45
C MET A 736 31.19 21.79 9.93
N MET A 737 30.89 22.88 9.22
CA MET A 737 31.08 22.99 7.76
C MET A 737 32.53 22.75 7.36
N ILE A 738 33.48 23.48 7.94
CA ILE A 738 34.89 23.35 7.57
C ILE A 738 35.46 21.99 7.97
N HIS A 739 35.08 21.47 9.13
CA HIS A 739 35.50 20.15 9.57
C HIS A 739 35.04 19.07 8.58
N LYS A 740 33.78 19.16 8.12
CA LYS A 740 33.21 18.25 7.12
C LYS A 740 33.93 18.34 5.77
N LEU A 741 34.08 19.55 5.22
CA LEU A 741 34.76 19.78 3.94
C LEU A 741 36.22 19.27 3.97
N ARG A 742 36.95 19.57 5.04
CA ARG A 742 38.33 19.10 5.22
C ARG A 742 38.40 17.57 5.33
N ARG A 743 37.49 16.95 6.09
CA ARG A 743 37.49 15.50 6.30
C ARG A 743 37.12 14.73 5.03
N THR A 744 36.16 15.24 4.26
CA THR A 744 35.67 14.56 3.05
C THR A 744 36.57 14.81 1.84
N TYR A 745 37.08 16.03 1.65
CA TYR A 745 37.80 16.41 0.42
C TYR A 745 39.26 16.76 0.61
N GLY A 746 39.67 17.24 1.78
CA GLY A 746 41.07 17.57 2.08
C GLY A 746 41.64 18.79 1.34
N VAL A 747 40.82 19.57 0.63
CA VAL A 747 41.28 20.74 -0.16
C VAL A 747 41.23 22.07 0.61
N HIS A 748 40.46 22.14 1.70
CA HIS A 748 40.32 23.34 2.52
C HIS A 748 41.28 23.33 3.71
N HIS A 749 41.87 24.49 4.02
CA HIS A 749 42.66 24.66 5.23
C HIS A 749 41.82 25.23 6.38
N TRP A 750 42.10 24.79 7.61
CA TRP A 750 41.46 25.34 8.81
C TRP A 750 42.50 25.69 9.86
N TYR A 751 42.40 26.93 10.36
CA TYR A 751 43.25 27.46 11.41
C TYR A 751 42.42 28.07 12.54
N GLU A 752 43.01 28.10 13.73
CA GLU A 752 42.55 28.88 14.86
C GLU A 752 43.58 29.97 15.19
N PHE A 753 43.08 31.16 15.52
CA PHE A 753 43.88 32.26 16.04
C PHE A 753 43.38 32.59 17.45
N ALA A 754 44.22 32.34 18.46
CA ALA A 754 43.92 32.68 19.84
C ALA A 754 44.28 34.14 20.13
N ALA A 755 43.27 34.94 20.43
CA ALA A 755 43.41 36.38 20.69
C ALA A 755 44.02 36.71 22.06
N SER A 756 43.95 35.80 23.04
CA SER A 756 44.39 36.01 24.42
C SER A 756 45.65 35.21 24.76
N SER A 757 46.51 35.78 25.61
CA SER A 757 47.66 35.13 26.25
C SER A 757 47.27 34.02 27.24
N ALA A 758 45.97 33.83 27.53
CA ALA A 758 45.47 32.87 28.53
C ALA A 758 45.48 31.38 28.09
N LEU A 759 45.66 31.07 26.81
CA LEU A 759 45.78 29.68 26.31
C LEU A 759 47.26 29.21 26.29
N GLN A 760 48.04 29.58 27.31
CA GLN A 760 49.39 29.06 27.53
C GLN A 760 49.33 27.65 28.15
N GLN A 761 49.31 26.63 27.30
CA GLN A 761 49.92 25.35 27.66
C GLN A 761 51.22 25.22 26.87
N ASP A 762 52.32 25.00 27.57
CA ASP A 762 53.66 24.64 27.07
C ASP A 762 54.48 25.68 26.29
N GLY A 763 54.39 26.97 26.65
CA GLY A 763 55.49 27.93 26.39
C GLY A 763 55.92 28.12 24.92
N LYS A 764 55.14 27.64 23.95
CA LYS A 764 55.39 27.77 22.52
C LYS A 764 54.13 28.27 21.80
N ILE A 765 54.19 29.57 21.47
CA ILE A 765 53.50 30.30 20.41
C ILE A 765 52.14 30.92 20.79
N THR A 766 52.17 32.23 21.08
CA THR A 766 51.11 33.17 20.67
C THR A 766 51.00 33.12 19.14
N GLY A 767 49.95 32.53 18.57
CA GLY A 767 49.86 32.51 17.11
C GLY A 767 48.83 31.57 16.49
N LEU A 768 48.73 31.68 15.17
CA LEU A 768 47.88 30.90 14.28
C LEU A 768 48.28 29.42 14.35
N ARG A 769 47.34 28.52 14.65
CA ARG A 769 47.54 27.07 14.75
C ARG A 769 46.57 26.30 13.84
N PRO A 770 46.87 25.07 13.40
CA PRO A 770 45.90 24.24 12.70
C PRO A 770 44.66 23.99 13.57
N GLY A 771 43.48 23.97 12.95
CA GLY A 771 42.23 23.67 13.65
C GLY A 771 42.15 22.20 14.13
N PRO A 772 41.42 21.93 15.23
CA PRO A 772 41.26 20.60 15.82
C PRO A 772 40.88 19.51 14.81
N THR A 773 41.44 18.30 14.96
CA THR A 773 41.14 17.16 14.07
C THR A 773 39.92 16.36 14.48
N ASP A 774 39.54 16.37 15.76
CA ASP A 774 38.54 15.46 16.33
C ASP A 774 37.46 16.21 17.13
N ILE A 775 36.90 17.27 16.54
CA ILE A 775 35.84 18.06 17.19
C ILE A 775 34.46 17.45 16.92
N GLN A 776 33.72 17.11 17.98
CA GLN A 776 32.29 16.81 17.90
C GLN A 776 31.49 18.04 18.30
N VAL A 777 30.69 18.54 17.36
CA VAL A 777 29.85 19.72 17.57
C VAL A 777 28.40 19.30 17.66
N SER A 778 27.75 19.61 18.78
CA SER A 778 26.29 19.59 18.93
C SER A 778 25.77 21.02 18.91
N LEU A 779 24.78 21.32 18.06
CA LEU A 779 24.16 22.65 17.96
C LEU A 779 23.00 22.86 18.94
N LYS A 780 22.42 21.79 19.49
CA LYS A 780 21.16 21.83 20.25
C LYS A 780 21.25 22.69 21.51
N ASP A 781 22.38 22.65 22.20
CA ASP A 781 22.56 23.30 23.50
C ASP A 781 23.47 24.54 23.44
N LYS A 782 23.77 25.01 22.23
CA LYS A 782 24.66 26.18 22.03
C LYS A 782 23.91 27.50 22.23
N LEU A 783 24.65 28.48 22.73
CA LEU A 783 24.16 29.83 23.01
C LEU A 783 23.91 30.60 21.72
N LEU A 784 22.78 31.31 21.71
CA LEU A 784 22.34 32.19 20.64
C LEU A 784 22.14 33.60 21.18
N ARG A 785 22.31 34.62 20.32
CA ARG A 785 21.92 36.00 20.66
C ARG A 785 20.40 36.16 20.57
N PHE A 786 19.80 35.54 19.55
CA PHE A 786 18.35 35.48 19.35
C PHE A 786 17.95 34.02 19.19
N GLU A 787 17.04 33.55 20.05
CA GLU A 787 16.61 32.14 20.05
C GLU A 787 15.84 31.78 18.76
N GLU A 788 15.23 32.77 18.11
CA GLU A 788 14.56 32.67 16.80
C GLU A 788 15.50 32.14 15.70
N ASP A 789 16.82 32.30 15.84
CA ASP A 789 17.79 31.78 14.87
C ASP A 789 18.02 30.27 14.98
N ARG A 790 17.55 29.61 16.04
CA ARG A 790 17.79 28.17 16.25
C ARG A 790 17.29 27.33 15.09
N ALA A 791 16.10 27.63 14.56
CA ALA A 791 15.54 26.91 13.41
C ALA A 791 16.45 27.01 12.17
N LYS A 792 16.97 28.21 11.87
CA LYS A 792 17.90 28.46 10.76
C LYS A 792 19.21 27.71 10.94
N ILE A 793 19.76 27.71 12.16
CA ILE A 793 20.99 26.98 12.50
C ILE A 793 20.82 25.48 12.34
N LEU A 794 19.72 24.91 12.83
CA LEU A 794 19.44 23.49 12.69
C LEU A 794 19.21 23.10 11.22
N PHE A 795 18.56 23.97 10.45
CA PHE A 795 18.43 23.81 9.00
C PHE A 795 19.80 23.76 8.31
N LEU A 796 20.66 24.75 8.58
CA LEU A 796 22.01 24.82 8.01
C LEU A 796 22.85 23.62 8.45
N GLY A 797 22.79 23.24 9.72
CA GLY A 797 23.47 22.04 10.24
C GLY A 797 23.11 20.79 9.45
N LYS A 798 21.82 20.57 9.16
CA LYS A 798 21.38 19.46 8.29
C LYS A 798 21.90 19.59 6.85
N GLN A 799 21.93 20.80 6.29
CA GLN A 799 22.53 21.02 4.97
C GLN A 799 24.04 20.75 4.97
N CYS A 800 24.72 20.89 6.11
CA CYS A 800 26.13 20.52 6.24
C CYS A 800 26.37 19.02 6.15
N ASP A 801 25.41 18.19 6.56
CA ASP A 801 25.54 16.73 6.44
C ASP A 801 25.62 16.31 4.96
N LEU A 802 24.96 17.06 4.06
CA LEU A 802 25.10 16.86 2.62
C LEU A 802 26.51 17.19 2.11
N LEU A 803 27.32 17.95 2.86
CA LEU A 803 28.67 18.33 2.43
C LEU A 803 29.67 17.16 2.43
N GLY A 804 29.31 15.95 2.88
CA GLY A 804 30.18 14.78 2.72
C GLY A 804 29.88 13.52 3.50
#